data_AF-A0A8X7BYX7-F1
#
_entry.id   AF-A0A8X7BYX7-F1
#
_cell.length_a   1.000
_cell.length_b   1.000
_cell.length_c   1.000
_cell.angle_alpha   90.00
_cell.angle_beta   90.00
_cell.angle_gamma   90.00
#
_symmetry.space_group_name_H-M   'P 1'
#
loop_
_entity.id
_entity.type
_entity.pdbx_description
1 polymer ?
#
loop_
_entity_poly.entity_id
_entity_poly.type
_entity_poly.pdbx_seq_one_letter_code
_entity_poly.pdbx_strand_id
1 'polypeptide(L)'
;MNPRFKAVPTNLRIEPINVVAKDEMCGIFKFTPRCLQKFADPKYYLLVFGALAVLQGAYFTYFIGIITTLEKRFAFRSKVTAYIMIAENITPIIACILIGYVGSRVHKPRLLSVCMFLVVLGCFLSGLPYLMYGPGLQILSKPSDSLEINSKREYCTYGTKEKPCDDTESVSTHPAAVIMFLANFLNGFGYIAFYIIGTPYLDDNVKKTNSPLYFSAMGALRIFGPTLGFLLSSFCLKFYEDPFYDPGIDPHNPRWVGAWWMGFFILGAAIFVFTVLLALFPRELPERFRSEKKDAKDEAEKEKALPKLKDFPQAIKRLMKNPILVCHVISITFQVNGFAGYFVFMPKFMESQYQQSASEASLFSGTTGIISMLVGVLIGGFMIKKFKPRPRYLTAYMVLVEIFSVLGLFVSIFLGCDRIMMPGTTVNEDQTLNLYNECNAGCGCTRRVFEPVCGADGVSTFFSPCFAGCPNMTGVTSTLIQPTISALSNATIFSDCKCVTNSNSTFEVSNVISGFCDSGCTMFMAYIILLCISKFISSTARVGNTLITFRCVDAKDKSFALGVFGSILAMFAFIPYPLIYGALTDSTCLVWEESCNKTGNCWLYDSDKFRYYLHGMSMLLISIGICFDIIVFFLSDRLTNFYGEDDEDKPTEDRLARWIKDEEEEDIIFTKISKQDPVVEMNPVL
;
A
#
# COMPACT_ATOMS: atom_id res chain seq x y z
N MET A 1 -66.72 24.02 -52.63
CA MET A 1 -66.74 22.93 -51.64
C MET A 1 -65.41 22.19 -51.72
N ASN A 2 -64.83 21.90 -50.55
CA ASN A 2 -63.47 21.44 -50.28
C ASN A 2 -63.01 20.17 -51.02
N PRO A 3 -61.76 20.11 -51.50
CA PRO A 3 -61.05 18.85 -51.70
C PRO A 3 -60.41 18.44 -50.35
N ARG A 4 -60.89 17.36 -49.73
CA ARG A 4 -60.23 16.76 -48.55
C ARG A 4 -59.86 15.32 -48.85
N PHE A 5 -58.77 15.16 -49.58
CA PHE A 5 -57.90 14.00 -49.40
C PHE A 5 -56.47 14.53 -49.24
N LYS A 6 -56.03 14.62 -47.98
CA LYS A 6 -54.62 14.80 -47.65
C LYS A 6 -53.95 13.44 -47.75
N ALA A 7 -52.87 13.35 -48.51
CA ALA A 7 -51.95 12.22 -48.42
C ALA A 7 -51.49 12.09 -46.95
N VAL A 8 -51.62 10.88 -46.39
CA VAL A 8 -51.01 10.55 -45.09
C VAL A 8 -49.50 10.54 -45.33
N PRO A 9 -48.71 11.35 -44.61
CA PRO A 9 -47.26 11.24 -44.70
C PRO A 9 -46.86 9.92 -44.05
N THR A 10 -46.35 8.98 -44.83
CA THR A 10 -45.61 7.81 -44.35
C THR A 10 -44.24 8.25 -43.83
N ASN A 11 -44.23 9.09 -42.79
CA ASN A 11 -43.10 9.21 -41.87
C ASN A 11 -43.19 8.07 -40.85
N LEU A 12 -43.18 6.82 -41.34
CA LEU A 12 -42.59 5.75 -40.55
C LEU A 12 -41.10 6.01 -40.64
N ARG A 13 -40.61 6.81 -39.69
CA ARG A 13 -39.21 6.85 -39.32
C ARG A 13 -38.90 5.43 -38.85
N ILE A 14 -38.50 4.58 -39.79
CA ILE A 14 -37.86 3.32 -39.47
C ILE A 14 -36.61 3.78 -38.73
N GLU A 15 -36.65 3.71 -37.40
CA GLU A 15 -35.44 3.85 -36.61
C GLU A 15 -34.44 2.86 -37.22
N PRO A 16 -33.22 3.30 -37.59
CA PRO A 16 -32.27 2.41 -38.21
C PRO A 16 -32.09 1.21 -37.27
N ILE A 17 -32.37 0.02 -37.80
CA ILE A 17 -32.09 -1.25 -37.11
C ILE A 17 -30.60 -1.19 -36.77
N ASN A 18 -30.27 -0.94 -35.49
CA ASN A 18 -28.90 -0.91 -35.01
C ASN A 18 -28.34 -2.34 -35.12
N VAL A 19 -27.73 -2.65 -36.26
CA VAL A 19 -26.97 -3.87 -36.45
C VAL A 19 -25.72 -3.77 -35.58
N VAL A 20 -25.81 -4.30 -34.35
CA VAL A 20 -24.69 -4.31 -33.41
C VAL A 20 -23.59 -5.18 -33.99
N ALA A 21 -22.43 -4.59 -34.27
CA ALA A 21 -21.28 -5.30 -34.79
C ALA A 21 -20.80 -6.37 -33.80
N LYS A 22 -20.20 -7.47 -34.29
CA LYS A 22 -19.68 -8.54 -33.43
C LYS A 22 -18.66 -8.05 -32.40
N ASP A 23 -17.91 -7.01 -32.74
CA ASP A 23 -16.92 -6.37 -31.87
C ASP A 23 -17.56 -5.52 -30.75
N GLU A 24 -18.88 -5.29 -30.79
CA GLU A 24 -19.66 -4.55 -29.79
C GLU A 24 -20.45 -5.43 -28.83
N MET A 25 -20.39 -6.76 -29.02
CA MET A 25 -21.13 -7.71 -28.19
C MET A 25 -20.32 -8.23 -27.00
N CYS A 26 -20.93 -8.22 -25.82
CA CYS A 26 -20.37 -8.88 -24.64
C CYS A 26 -20.29 -10.40 -24.86
N GLY A 27 -19.17 -11.01 -24.50
CA GLY A 27 -18.99 -12.46 -24.57
C GLY A 27 -17.54 -12.91 -24.82
N ILE A 28 -17.36 -14.22 -24.81
CA ILE A 28 -16.05 -14.87 -25.01
C ILE A 28 -16.11 -15.69 -26.30
N PHE A 29 -15.15 -15.43 -27.21
CA PHE A 29 -15.04 -16.07 -28.52
C PHE A 29 -16.33 -16.01 -29.36
N LYS A 30 -17.05 -17.14 -29.48
CA LYS A 30 -18.31 -17.26 -30.23
C LYS A 30 -19.56 -17.25 -29.33
N PHE A 31 -19.38 -17.24 -28.01
CA PHE A 31 -20.47 -17.27 -27.04
C PHE A 31 -20.86 -15.86 -26.60
N THR A 32 -21.91 -15.33 -27.22
CA THR A 32 -22.45 -13.96 -26.99
C THR A 32 -23.95 -14.03 -26.64
N PRO A 33 -24.33 -14.51 -25.44
CA PRO A 33 -25.73 -14.66 -25.05
C PRO A 33 -26.43 -13.30 -24.90
N ARG A 34 -27.75 -13.29 -25.12
CA ARG A 34 -28.59 -12.07 -25.04
C ARG A 34 -28.57 -11.41 -23.66
N CYS A 35 -28.49 -12.21 -22.59
CA CYS A 35 -28.46 -11.71 -21.22
C CYS A 35 -27.22 -10.86 -20.91
N LEU A 36 -26.07 -11.15 -21.54
CA LEU A 36 -24.83 -10.41 -21.30
C LEU A 36 -24.78 -9.05 -22.03
N GLN A 37 -25.58 -8.86 -23.08
CA GLN A 37 -25.54 -7.61 -23.87
C GLN A 37 -26.04 -6.39 -23.07
N LYS A 38 -26.79 -6.61 -21.99
CA LYS A 38 -27.20 -5.54 -21.06
C LYS A 38 -26.01 -4.89 -20.35
N PHE A 39 -24.89 -5.61 -20.21
CA PHE A 39 -23.69 -5.13 -19.54
C PHE A 39 -22.71 -4.40 -20.47
N ALA A 40 -23.02 -4.30 -21.77
CA ALA A 40 -22.26 -3.50 -22.74
C ALA A 40 -22.55 -2.00 -22.55
N ASP A 41 -22.28 -1.49 -21.34
CA ASP A 41 -22.43 -0.09 -20.93
C ASP A 41 -21.15 0.39 -20.20
N PRO A 42 -20.67 1.61 -20.48
CA PRO A 42 -19.51 2.17 -19.78
C PRO A 42 -19.62 2.20 -18.26
N LYS A 43 -20.82 2.32 -17.70
CA LYS A 43 -21.07 2.33 -16.25
C LYS A 43 -20.69 1.00 -15.60
N TYR A 44 -21.08 -0.11 -16.22
CA TYR A 44 -20.71 -1.44 -15.73
C TYR A 44 -19.21 -1.70 -15.90
N TYR A 45 -18.61 -1.21 -16.99
CA TYR A 45 -17.16 -1.28 -17.16
C TYR A 45 -16.46 -0.51 -16.03
N LEU A 46 -16.89 0.72 -15.73
CA LEU A 46 -16.33 1.52 -14.63
C LEU A 46 -16.46 0.78 -13.28
N LEU A 47 -17.59 0.14 -13.02
CA LEU A 47 -17.79 -0.62 -11.77
C LEU A 47 -16.80 -1.78 -11.67
N VAL A 48 -16.71 -2.63 -12.70
CA VAL A 48 -15.81 -3.79 -12.70
C VAL A 48 -14.34 -3.36 -12.67
N PHE A 49 -13.97 -2.40 -13.52
CA PHE A 49 -12.61 -1.88 -13.60
C PHE A 49 -12.21 -1.13 -12.32
N GLY A 50 -13.14 -0.38 -11.73
CA GLY A 50 -12.96 0.31 -10.46
C GLY A 50 -12.81 -0.66 -9.28
N ALA A 51 -13.59 -1.75 -9.24
CA ALA A 51 -13.42 -2.81 -8.25
C ALA A 51 -12.03 -3.48 -8.36
N LEU A 52 -11.54 -3.72 -9.58
CA LEU A 52 -10.17 -4.19 -9.79
C LEU A 52 -9.13 -3.18 -9.32
N ALA A 53 -9.36 -1.87 -9.50
CA ALA A 53 -8.48 -0.81 -8.99
C ALA A 53 -8.39 -0.84 -7.46
N VAL A 54 -9.53 -0.98 -6.79
CA VAL A 54 -9.66 -1.10 -5.34
C VAL A 54 -8.89 -2.33 -4.84
N LEU A 55 -9.11 -3.49 -5.46
CA LEU A 55 -8.48 -4.74 -5.07
C LEU A 55 -6.97 -4.76 -5.28
N GLN A 56 -6.46 -4.14 -6.36
CA GLN A 56 -5.03 -3.94 -6.54
C GLN A 56 -4.42 -3.05 -5.45
N GLY A 57 -5.08 -1.93 -5.14
CA GLY A 57 -4.64 -1.04 -4.05
C GLY A 57 -4.66 -1.74 -2.70
N ALA A 58 -5.65 -2.62 -2.47
CA ALA A 58 -5.74 -3.44 -1.27
C ALA A 58 -4.64 -4.51 -1.20
N TYR A 59 -4.27 -5.14 -2.31
CA TYR A 59 -3.14 -6.07 -2.34
C TYR A 59 -1.83 -5.38 -1.92
N PHE A 60 -1.57 -4.19 -2.46
CA PHE A 60 -0.34 -3.45 -2.15
C PHE A 60 -0.18 -3.15 -0.65
N THR A 61 -1.21 -2.60 0.00
CA THR A 61 -1.15 -2.30 1.44
C THR A 61 -1.37 -3.52 2.33
N TYR A 62 -2.05 -4.56 1.86
CA TYR A 62 -2.08 -5.84 2.55
C TYR A 62 -0.66 -6.40 2.69
N PHE A 63 0.10 -6.43 1.58
CA PHE A 63 1.49 -6.86 1.59
C PHE A 63 2.31 -6.05 2.59
N ILE A 64 2.21 -4.71 2.58
CA ILE A 64 2.89 -3.83 3.55
C ILE A 64 2.53 -4.17 5.00
N GLY A 65 1.25 -4.37 5.29
CA GLY A 65 0.77 -4.66 6.65
C GLY A 65 1.30 -5.98 7.22
N ILE A 66 1.65 -6.95 6.39
CA ILE A 66 2.15 -8.27 6.82
C ILE A 66 3.68 -8.42 6.75
N ILE A 67 4.43 -7.39 6.32
CA ILE A 67 5.90 -7.47 6.13
C ILE A 67 6.60 -7.95 7.40
N THR A 68 6.29 -7.37 8.56
CA THR A 68 6.91 -7.72 9.85
C THR A 68 6.63 -9.17 10.24
N THR A 69 5.44 -9.66 9.91
CA THR A 69 5.04 -11.06 10.14
C THR A 69 5.83 -12.01 9.24
N LEU A 70 6.03 -11.66 7.97
CA LEU A 70 6.85 -12.44 7.03
C LEU A 70 8.32 -12.47 7.42
N GLU A 71 8.86 -11.32 7.85
CA GLU A 71 10.23 -11.22 8.35
C GLU A 71 10.45 -12.15 9.54
N LYS A 72 9.54 -12.10 10.52
CA LYS A 72 9.57 -12.99 11.69
C LYS A 72 9.39 -14.46 11.31
N ARG A 73 8.47 -14.77 10.40
CA ARG A 73 8.14 -16.15 10.01
C ARG A 73 9.26 -16.85 9.25
N PHE A 74 9.96 -16.13 8.38
CA PHE A 74 10.97 -16.69 7.47
C PHE A 74 12.41 -16.25 7.77
N ALA A 75 12.62 -15.56 8.91
CA ALA A 75 13.93 -15.03 9.30
C ALA A 75 14.49 -14.03 8.26
N PHE A 76 13.63 -13.24 7.61
CA PHE A 76 14.09 -12.27 6.61
C PHE A 76 14.61 -11.00 7.26
N ARG A 77 15.76 -10.51 6.76
CA ARG A 77 16.20 -9.13 7.00
C ARG A 77 15.31 -8.14 6.25
N SER A 78 15.20 -6.91 6.74
CA SER A 78 14.37 -5.87 6.07
C SER A 78 14.87 -5.57 4.66
N LYS A 79 16.17 -5.75 4.41
CA LYS A 79 16.74 -5.67 3.06
C LYS A 79 16.16 -6.71 2.08
N VAL A 80 15.82 -7.91 2.54
CA VAL A 80 15.25 -8.97 1.68
C VAL A 80 13.81 -8.63 1.30
N THR A 81 13.00 -8.20 2.28
CA THR A 81 11.62 -7.75 2.01
C THR A 81 11.59 -6.52 1.11
N ALA A 82 12.57 -5.62 1.25
CA ALA A 82 12.76 -4.50 0.32
C ALA A 82 12.96 -4.97 -1.14
N TYR A 83 13.78 -6.00 -1.38
CA TYR A 83 13.94 -6.56 -2.73
C TYR A 83 12.64 -7.15 -3.28
N ILE A 84 11.85 -7.81 -2.44
CA ILE A 84 10.55 -8.36 -2.83
C ILE A 84 9.58 -7.25 -3.25
N MET A 85 9.51 -6.14 -2.50
CA MET A 85 8.64 -5.00 -2.83
C MET A 85 8.99 -4.32 -4.14
N ILE A 86 10.29 -4.25 -4.46
CA ILE A 86 10.78 -3.61 -5.68
C ILE A 86 10.32 -4.36 -6.94
N ALA A 87 10.07 -5.68 -6.84
CA ALA A 87 9.71 -6.52 -7.96
C ALA A 87 8.49 -6.02 -8.75
N GLU A 88 7.48 -5.46 -8.06
CA GLU A 88 6.28 -4.88 -8.69
C GLU A 88 6.62 -3.70 -9.62
N ASN A 89 7.68 -2.94 -9.31
CA ASN A 89 8.10 -1.74 -10.04
C ASN A 89 9.03 -2.05 -11.21
N ILE A 90 9.61 -3.26 -11.28
CA ILE A 90 10.44 -3.70 -12.40
C ILE A 90 9.57 -3.92 -13.65
N THR A 91 8.38 -4.48 -13.49
CA THR A 91 7.48 -4.79 -14.60
C THR A 91 7.08 -3.55 -15.41
N PRO A 92 6.67 -2.41 -14.80
CA PRO A 92 6.48 -1.15 -15.52
C PRO A 92 7.66 -0.72 -16.39
N ILE A 93 8.89 -0.85 -15.91
CA ILE A 93 10.08 -0.41 -16.65
C ILE A 93 10.30 -1.25 -17.92
N ILE A 94 10.13 -2.58 -17.80
CA ILE A 94 10.40 -3.52 -18.90
C ILE A 94 9.21 -3.60 -19.87
N ALA A 95 7.99 -3.67 -19.35
CA ALA A 95 6.81 -4.05 -20.12
C ALA A 95 5.98 -2.86 -20.63
N CYS A 96 6.21 -1.61 -20.16
CA CYS A 96 5.41 -0.42 -20.55
C CYS A 96 5.33 -0.22 -22.05
N ILE A 97 6.48 -0.21 -22.72
CA ILE A 97 6.55 0.05 -24.16
C ILE A 97 5.87 -1.09 -24.93
N LEU A 98 6.12 -2.34 -24.53
CA LEU A 98 5.56 -3.52 -25.21
C LEU A 98 4.04 -3.59 -25.04
N ILE A 99 3.54 -3.46 -23.81
CA ILE A 99 2.11 -3.52 -23.49
C ILE A 99 1.37 -2.33 -24.12
N GLY A 100 1.97 -1.13 -24.13
CA GLY A 100 1.40 0.04 -24.81
C GLY A 100 1.31 -0.14 -26.32
N TYR A 101 2.36 -0.68 -26.96
CA TYR A 101 2.35 -0.96 -28.39
C TYR A 101 1.30 -2.03 -28.75
N VAL A 102 1.30 -3.17 -28.05
CA VAL A 102 0.36 -4.28 -28.31
C VAL A 102 -1.08 -3.87 -27.97
N GLY A 103 -1.29 -3.18 -26.85
CA GLY A 103 -2.61 -2.75 -26.37
C GLY A 103 -3.37 -1.82 -27.31
N SER A 104 -2.67 -1.07 -28.16
CA SER A 104 -3.30 -0.25 -29.20
C SER A 104 -3.89 -1.06 -30.37
N ARG A 105 -3.47 -2.32 -30.56
CA ARG A 105 -3.81 -3.15 -31.73
C ARG A 105 -4.71 -4.33 -31.42
N VAL A 106 -4.72 -4.79 -30.18
CA VAL A 106 -5.47 -5.98 -29.76
C VAL A 106 -6.78 -5.61 -29.06
N HIS A 107 -7.54 -6.64 -28.70
CA HIS A 107 -8.77 -6.49 -27.93
C HIS A 107 -8.47 -6.04 -26.49
N LYS A 108 -8.54 -4.72 -26.23
CA LYS A 108 -8.11 -4.08 -24.98
C LYS A 108 -8.62 -4.77 -23.70
N PRO A 109 -9.94 -5.02 -23.48
CA PRO A 109 -10.39 -5.68 -22.26
C PRO A 109 -9.85 -7.10 -22.04
N ARG A 110 -9.63 -7.86 -23.12
CA ARG A 110 -9.07 -9.22 -23.03
C ARG A 110 -7.59 -9.19 -22.69
N LEU A 111 -6.82 -8.28 -23.27
CA LEU A 111 -5.41 -8.09 -22.89
C LEU A 111 -5.29 -7.65 -21.43
N LEU A 112 -6.12 -6.69 -21.01
CA LEU A 112 -6.18 -6.27 -19.60
C LEU A 112 -6.53 -7.46 -18.68
N SER A 113 -7.48 -8.29 -19.08
CA SER A 113 -7.87 -9.49 -18.33
C SER A 113 -6.72 -10.50 -18.24
N VAL A 114 -5.94 -10.70 -19.32
CA VAL A 114 -4.74 -11.56 -19.28
C VAL A 114 -3.73 -11.04 -18.27
N CYS A 115 -3.45 -9.73 -18.25
CA CYS A 115 -2.56 -9.14 -17.24
C CYS A 115 -3.11 -9.30 -15.83
N MET A 116 -4.43 -9.17 -15.63
CA MET A 116 -5.06 -9.39 -14.33
C MET A 116 -5.07 -10.88 -13.92
N PHE A 117 -5.14 -11.83 -14.84
CA PHE A 117 -4.94 -13.25 -14.50
C PHE A 117 -3.51 -13.53 -14.02
N LEU A 118 -2.50 -12.80 -14.51
CA LEU A 118 -1.15 -12.87 -13.94
C LEU A 118 -1.11 -12.32 -12.50
N VAL A 119 -1.87 -11.26 -12.19
CA VAL A 119 -2.04 -10.76 -10.82
C VAL A 119 -2.67 -11.83 -9.94
N VAL A 120 -3.75 -12.48 -10.40
CA VAL A 120 -4.40 -13.58 -9.67
C VAL A 120 -3.41 -14.69 -9.36
N LEU A 121 -2.63 -15.12 -10.36
CA LEU A 121 -1.55 -16.09 -10.17
C LEU A 121 -0.52 -15.59 -9.15
N GLY A 122 -0.14 -14.31 -9.22
CA GLY A 122 0.70 -13.64 -8.23
C GLY A 122 0.14 -13.74 -6.82
N CYS A 123 -1.16 -13.46 -6.60
CA CYS A 123 -1.79 -13.60 -5.28
C CYS A 123 -1.69 -15.03 -4.74
N PHE A 124 -2.01 -16.05 -5.57
CA PHE A 124 -1.89 -17.44 -5.14
C PHE A 124 -0.44 -17.84 -4.85
N LEU A 125 0.52 -17.37 -5.65
CA LEU A 125 1.95 -17.56 -5.40
C LEU A 125 2.41 -16.88 -4.10
N SER A 126 1.89 -15.70 -3.77
CA SER A 126 2.20 -15.02 -2.50
C SER A 126 1.75 -15.84 -1.29
N GLY A 127 0.64 -16.58 -1.37
CA GLY A 127 0.18 -17.51 -0.32
C GLY A 127 0.83 -18.89 -0.33
N LEU A 128 1.52 -19.27 -1.42
CA LEU A 128 2.12 -20.60 -1.60
C LEU A 128 3.17 -20.98 -0.53
N PRO A 129 4.01 -20.08 0.00
CA PRO A 129 4.98 -20.45 1.03
C PRO A 129 4.32 -21.04 2.28
N TYR A 130 3.13 -20.59 2.67
CA TYR A 130 2.40 -21.22 3.78
C TYR A 130 2.04 -22.68 3.47
N LEU A 131 1.57 -22.97 2.25
CA LEU A 131 1.22 -24.33 1.84
C LEU A 131 2.44 -25.26 1.75
N MET A 132 3.62 -24.72 1.40
CA MET A 132 4.85 -25.49 1.30
C MET A 132 5.51 -25.77 2.65
N TYR A 133 5.54 -24.77 3.54
CA TYR A 133 6.27 -24.84 4.81
C TYR A 133 5.37 -25.15 6.02
N GLY A 134 4.04 -25.08 5.87
CA GLY A 134 3.09 -25.23 6.96
C GLY A 134 3.13 -24.08 7.98
N PRO A 135 2.38 -24.18 9.09
CA PRO A 135 2.44 -23.21 10.17
C PRO A 135 3.82 -23.23 10.85
N GLY A 136 4.34 -22.05 11.19
CA GLY A 136 5.62 -21.81 11.83
C GLY A 136 5.66 -22.18 13.31
N LEU A 137 5.14 -23.36 13.67
CA LEU A 137 5.06 -23.85 15.05
C LEU A 137 6.43 -23.93 15.74
N GLN A 138 7.52 -23.99 14.96
CA GLN A 138 8.90 -23.90 15.45
C GLN A 138 9.16 -22.66 16.32
N ILE A 139 8.40 -21.57 16.13
CA ILE A 139 8.54 -20.32 16.88
C ILE A 139 7.86 -20.43 18.27
N LEU A 140 6.90 -21.34 18.45
CA LEU A 140 6.07 -21.43 19.66
C LEU A 140 6.66 -22.25 20.81
N SER A 141 7.75 -23.00 20.58
CA SER A 141 8.35 -23.89 21.59
C SER A 141 7.37 -24.90 22.26
N LYS A 142 6.17 -25.13 21.69
CA LYS A 142 5.14 -26.06 22.16
C LYS A 142 4.96 -27.20 21.13
N PRO A 143 4.95 -28.47 21.54
CA PRO A 143 4.69 -29.59 20.64
C PRO A 143 3.17 -29.79 20.44
N SER A 144 2.80 -30.17 19.22
CA SER A 144 1.54 -30.85 18.90
C SER A 144 1.64 -32.35 19.22
N ASP A 145 0.52 -32.94 19.62
CA ASP A 145 0.38 -34.32 20.10
C ASP A 145 1.05 -35.39 19.22
N SER A 146 2.09 -36.05 19.76
CA SER A 146 2.23 -37.52 19.86
C SER A 146 3.67 -37.92 20.22
N LEU A 147 3.81 -38.55 21.39
CA LEU A 147 4.92 -39.41 21.85
C LEU A 147 6.36 -38.81 21.93
N GLU A 148 6.86 -38.76 23.18
CA GLU A 148 8.25 -38.54 23.65
C GLU A 148 8.80 -37.09 23.80
N ILE A 149 8.27 -36.42 24.84
CA ILE A 149 8.98 -35.74 25.95
C ILE A 149 10.40 -35.17 25.67
N ASN A 150 10.46 -33.93 25.17
CA ASN A 150 11.19 -32.81 25.80
C ASN A 150 10.96 -31.50 25.01
N SER A 151 9.96 -30.73 25.44
CA SER A 151 9.76 -29.33 25.05
C SER A 151 11.02 -28.53 25.35
N LYS A 152 11.66 -27.89 24.37
CA LYS A 152 12.79 -27.00 24.64
C LYS A 152 12.37 -25.54 24.44
N ARG A 153 11.57 -25.01 25.36
CA ARG A 153 11.79 -23.61 25.77
C ARG A 153 13.22 -23.55 26.29
N GLU A 154 13.98 -22.55 25.88
CA GLU A 154 15.35 -22.40 26.38
C GLU A 154 15.28 -21.92 27.83
N TYR A 155 15.61 -22.81 28.75
CA TYR A 155 15.85 -22.51 30.16
C TYR A 155 17.35 -22.44 30.42
N CYS A 156 17.74 -21.82 31.53
CA CYS A 156 19.13 -21.88 31.94
C CYS A 156 19.46 -23.31 32.42
N THR A 157 20.27 -24.02 31.62
CA THR A 157 20.74 -25.37 31.96
C THR A 157 22.26 -25.43 31.91
N TYR A 158 22.88 -25.71 33.06
CA TYR A 158 24.32 -25.81 33.18
C TYR A 158 24.85 -27.13 32.62
N GLY A 159 25.88 -27.07 31.77
CA GLY A 159 26.61 -28.26 31.29
C GLY A 159 26.11 -28.87 29.98
N THR A 160 25.06 -28.33 29.37
CA THR A 160 24.68 -28.67 27.99
C THR A 160 25.59 -27.94 27.01
N LYS A 161 26.43 -28.69 26.28
CA LYS A 161 27.10 -28.18 25.08
C LYS A 161 26.03 -27.87 24.03
N GLU A 162 26.17 -26.73 23.33
CA GLU A 162 25.38 -26.44 22.15
C GLU A 162 25.40 -27.67 21.24
N LYS A 163 24.22 -28.15 20.82
CA LYS A 163 24.16 -29.18 19.79
C LYS A 163 24.86 -28.59 18.55
N PRO A 164 25.84 -29.29 17.95
CA PRO A 164 26.42 -28.84 16.69
C PRO A 164 25.28 -28.68 15.68
N CYS A 165 25.30 -27.57 14.94
CA CYS A 165 24.34 -27.34 13.87
C CYS A 165 24.51 -28.43 12.83
N ASP A 166 23.49 -29.27 12.68
CA ASP A 166 23.39 -30.16 11.55
C ASP A 166 22.80 -29.33 10.39
N ASP A 167 23.63 -29.00 9.40
CA ASP A 167 23.21 -28.21 8.23
C ASP A 167 22.01 -28.86 7.49
N THR A 168 21.78 -30.16 7.72
CA THR A 168 20.65 -30.91 7.17
C THR A 168 19.29 -30.62 7.83
N GLU A 169 19.25 -30.05 9.05
CA GLU A 169 17.99 -29.68 9.74
C GLU A 169 17.50 -28.26 9.42
N SER A 170 18.34 -27.41 8.79
CA SER A 170 17.95 -26.03 8.45
C SER A 170 17.18 -25.98 7.12
N VAL A 171 15.84 -25.87 7.19
CA VAL A 171 15.04 -25.69 5.98
C VAL A 171 15.34 -24.31 5.39
N SER A 172 15.96 -24.27 4.20
CA SER A 172 16.25 -23.02 3.51
C SER A 172 14.96 -22.24 3.25
N THR A 173 14.88 -20.99 3.73
CA THR A 173 13.75 -20.07 3.51
C THR A 173 13.92 -19.21 2.25
N HIS A 174 15.06 -19.31 1.56
CA HIS A 174 15.32 -18.62 0.29
C HIS A 174 14.25 -18.88 -0.80
N PRO A 175 13.72 -20.12 -0.96
CA PRO A 175 12.63 -20.36 -1.91
C PRO A 175 11.39 -19.52 -1.65
N ALA A 176 11.03 -19.28 -0.38
CA ALA A 176 9.90 -18.42 -0.03
C ALA A 176 10.13 -16.97 -0.52
N ALA A 177 11.33 -16.42 -0.30
CA ALA A 177 11.67 -15.08 -0.79
C ALA A 177 11.60 -14.98 -2.33
N VAL A 178 12.09 -16.00 -3.04
CA VAL A 178 12.05 -16.05 -4.51
C VAL A 178 10.61 -16.16 -5.02
N ILE A 179 9.78 -17.01 -4.41
CA ILE A 179 8.37 -17.15 -4.76
C ILE A 179 7.64 -15.81 -4.58
N MET A 180 7.85 -15.13 -3.44
CA MET A 180 7.22 -13.84 -3.18
C MET A 180 7.72 -12.72 -4.10
N PHE A 181 9.01 -12.76 -4.48
CA PHE A 181 9.56 -11.85 -5.48
C PHE A 181 8.88 -12.04 -6.84
N LEU A 182 8.77 -13.30 -7.31
CA LEU A 182 8.08 -13.63 -8.56
C LEU A 182 6.60 -13.25 -8.51
N ALA A 183 5.94 -13.47 -7.37
CA ALA A 183 4.57 -13.06 -7.16
C ALA A 183 4.38 -11.54 -7.30
N ASN A 184 5.21 -10.72 -6.64
CA ASN A 184 5.15 -9.26 -6.75
C ASN A 184 5.52 -8.76 -8.16
N PHE A 185 6.46 -9.42 -8.83
CA PHE A 185 6.76 -9.15 -10.24
C PHE A 185 5.53 -9.35 -11.15
N LEU A 186 4.78 -10.44 -10.94
CA LEU A 186 3.53 -10.70 -11.66
C LEU A 186 2.44 -9.66 -11.36
N ASN A 187 2.33 -9.20 -10.11
CA ASN A 187 1.41 -8.12 -9.73
C ASN A 187 1.67 -6.83 -10.52
N GLY A 188 2.94 -6.54 -10.82
CA GLY A 188 3.33 -5.38 -11.63
C GLY A 188 2.69 -5.33 -13.03
N PHE A 189 2.31 -6.48 -13.63
CA PHE A 189 1.59 -6.52 -14.91
C PHE A 189 0.17 -5.98 -14.81
N GLY A 190 -0.49 -6.17 -13.67
CA GLY A 190 -1.81 -5.58 -13.44
C GLY A 190 -1.74 -4.08 -13.26
N TYR A 191 -0.75 -3.59 -12.48
CA TYR A 191 -0.55 -2.17 -12.24
C TYR A 191 -0.38 -1.42 -13.57
N ILE A 192 0.50 -1.90 -14.43
CA ILE A 192 0.78 -1.27 -15.72
C ILE A 192 -0.41 -1.38 -16.69
N ALA A 193 -1.05 -2.54 -16.79
CA ALA A 193 -2.17 -2.76 -17.69
C ALA A 193 -3.36 -1.87 -17.33
N PHE A 194 -3.58 -1.62 -16.02
CA PHE A 194 -4.58 -0.69 -15.53
C PHE A 194 -4.43 0.68 -16.20
N TYR A 195 -3.25 1.30 -16.13
CA TYR A 195 -3.00 2.64 -16.66
C TYR A 195 -2.84 2.70 -18.19
N ILE A 196 -2.26 1.67 -18.81
CA ILE A 196 -1.95 1.72 -20.25
C ILE A 196 -3.12 1.22 -21.12
N ILE A 197 -3.91 0.27 -20.62
CA ILE A 197 -4.97 -0.37 -21.39
C ILE A 197 -6.34 0.01 -20.84
N GLY A 198 -6.52 -0.11 -19.53
CA GLY A 198 -7.82 0.04 -18.90
C GLY A 198 -8.35 1.47 -18.93
N THR A 199 -7.51 2.45 -18.58
CA THR A 199 -7.93 3.86 -18.60
C THR A 199 -8.18 4.40 -20.01
N PRO A 200 -7.38 4.12 -21.05
CA PRO A 200 -7.69 4.59 -22.39
C PRO A 200 -8.88 3.86 -23.02
N TYR A 201 -9.11 2.57 -22.69
CA TYR A 201 -10.34 1.90 -23.12
C TYR A 201 -11.58 2.59 -22.54
N LEU A 202 -11.56 3.01 -21.26
CA LEU A 202 -12.67 3.75 -20.68
C LEU A 202 -12.89 5.08 -21.40
N ASP A 203 -11.83 5.82 -21.69
CA ASP A 203 -11.90 7.10 -22.39
C ASP A 203 -12.48 6.97 -23.80
N ASP A 204 -12.02 5.98 -24.57
CA ASP A 204 -12.45 5.73 -25.94
C ASP A 204 -13.95 5.39 -26.04
N ASN A 205 -14.54 4.90 -24.95
CA ASN A 205 -15.89 4.36 -24.92
C ASN A 205 -16.90 5.22 -24.14
N VAL A 206 -16.49 6.40 -23.69
CA VAL A 206 -17.36 7.37 -23.02
C VAL A 206 -17.39 8.65 -23.86
N LYS A 207 -18.52 9.36 -23.86
CA LYS A 207 -18.61 10.68 -24.49
C LYS A 207 -17.61 11.64 -23.82
N LYS A 208 -16.89 12.45 -24.62
CA LYS A 208 -15.88 13.41 -24.13
C LYS A 208 -16.40 14.33 -23.01
N THR A 209 -17.68 14.69 -23.02
CA THR A 209 -18.33 15.49 -21.97
C THR A 209 -18.38 14.79 -20.62
N ASN A 210 -18.43 13.46 -20.62
CA ASN A 210 -18.58 12.64 -19.42
C ASN A 210 -17.24 12.01 -18.98
N SER A 211 -16.23 11.90 -19.85
CA SER A 211 -14.92 11.30 -19.50
C SER A 211 -14.29 11.84 -18.21
N PRO A 212 -14.33 13.17 -17.90
CA PRO A 212 -13.79 13.68 -16.64
C PRO A 212 -14.45 13.08 -15.39
N LEU A 213 -15.77 12.84 -15.42
CA LEU A 213 -16.52 12.24 -14.31
C LEU A 213 -16.11 10.77 -14.08
N TYR A 214 -15.89 10.03 -15.16
CA TYR A 214 -15.46 8.64 -15.09
C TYR A 214 -14.01 8.53 -14.55
N PHE A 215 -13.12 9.44 -14.96
CA PHE A 215 -11.76 9.49 -14.43
C PHE A 215 -11.69 9.90 -12.95
N SER A 216 -12.51 10.87 -12.52
CA SER A 216 -12.55 11.28 -11.11
C SER A 216 -13.10 10.15 -10.22
N ALA A 217 -14.17 9.47 -10.65
CA ALA A 217 -14.72 8.31 -9.95
C ALA A 217 -13.69 7.16 -9.83
N MET A 218 -13.00 6.85 -10.92
CA MET A 218 -11.94 5.84 -10.94
C MET A 218 -10.76 6.21 -10.02
N GLY A 219 -10.35 7.48 -10.02
CA GLY A 219 -9.32 7.98 -9.11
C GLY A 219 -9.70 7.83 -7.64
N ALA A 220 -10.95 8.14 -7.28
CA ALA A 220 -11.46 7.99 -5.93
C ALA A 220 -11.51 6.53 -5.47
N LEU A 221 -12.01 5.63 -6.33
CA LEU A 221 -12.04 4.19 -6.04
C LEU A 221 -10.64 3.64 -5.78
N ARG A 222 -9.64 4.06 -6.55
CA ARG A 222 -8.25 3.62 -6.35
C ARG A 222 -7.66 4.09 -5.02
N ILE A 223 -8.02 5.28 -4.51
CA ILE A 223 -7.57 5.77 -3.20
C ILE A 223 -8.18 4.95 -2.05
N PHE A 224 -9.38 4.38 -2.24
CA PHE A 224 -10.04 3.56 -1.22
C PHE A 224 -9.38 2.18 -1.03
N GLY A 225 -8.80 1.61 -2.10
CA GLY A 225 -8.13 0.31 -2.07
C GLY A 225 -7.10 0.14 -0.94
N PRO A 226 -6.13 1.05 -0.80
CA PRO A 226 -5.15 1.04 0.29
C PRO A 226 -5.74 0.91 1.71
N THR A 227 -6.87 1.57 2.01
CA THR A 227 -7.53 1.42 3.33
C THR A 227 -8.06 0.01 3.52
N LEU A 228 -8.72 -0.57 2.50
CA LEU A 228 -9.21 -1.95 2.58
C LEU A 228 -8.09 -2.96 2.77
N GLY A 229 -6.92 -2.76 2.14
CA GLY A 229 -5.79 -3.67 2.29
C GLY A 229 -5.22 -3.71 3.71
N PHE A 230 -5.05 -2.56 4.36
CA PHE A 230 -4.64 -2.51 5.76
C PHE A 230 -5.69 -3.04 6.73
N LEU A 231 -6.97 -2.78 6.46
CA LEU A 231 -8.06 -3.37 7.25
C LEU A 231 -8.08 -4.90 7.12
N LEU A 232 -7.86 -5.43 5.91
CA LEU A 232 -7.74 -6.86 5.68
C LEU A 232 -6.49 -7.44 6.36
N SER A 233 -5.36 -6.72 6.34
CA SER A 233 -4.14 -7.10 7.07
C SER A 233 -4.41 -7.18 8.57
N SER A 234 -4.99 -6.13 9.14
CA SER A 234 -5.38 -6.08 10.55
C SER A 234 -6.29 -7.25 10.94
N PHE A 235 -7.30 -7.53 10.12
CA PHE A 235 -8.22 -8.65 10.33
C PHE A 235 -7.51 -10.00 10.28
N CYS A 236 -6.70 -10.27 9.25
CA CYS A 236 -5.99 -11.54 9.10
C CYS A 236 -4.93 -11.74 10.19
N LEU A 237 -4.20 -10.69 10.58
CA LEU A 237 -3.14 -10.77 11.58
C LEU A 237 -3.64 -10.95 13.01
N LYS A 238 -4.94 -10.71 13.26
CA LYS A 238 -5.59 -10.99 14.55
C LYS A 238 -5.74 -12.48 14.84
N PHE A 239 -5.75 -13.32 13.81
CA PHE A 239 -5.75 -14.78 13.95
C PHE A 239 -4.32 -15.32 13.87
N TYR A 240 -4.03 -16.36 14.63
CA TYR A 240 -2.73 -17.03 14.57
C TYR A 240 -2.53 -17.67 13.18
N GLU A 241 -1.27 -17.91 12.79
CA GLU A 241 -0.90 -18.39 11.45
C GLU A 241 -1.72 -19.61 10.99
N ASP A 242 -2.01 -20.52 11.93
CA ASP A 242 -3.07 -21.52 11.79
C ASP A 242 -4.30 -21.09 12.62
N PRO A 243 -5.39 -20.64 11.96
CA PRO A 243 -6.60 -20.20 12.67
C PRO A 243 -7.31 -21.29 13.48
N PHE A 244 -7.01 -22.57 13.24
CA PHE A 244 -7.63 -23.70 13.94
C PHE A 244 -6.82 -24.19 15.15
N TYR A 245 -5.64 -23.60 15.37
CA TYR A 245 -4.75 -23.95 16.46
C TYR A 245 -4.65 -22.79 17.46
N ASP A 246 -4.91 -23.06 18.73
CA ASP A 246 -4.71 -22.09 19.80
C ASP A 246 -3.28 -22.22 20.38
N PRO A 247 -2.39 -21.25 20.14
CA PRO A 247 -1.03 -21.30 20.65
C PRO A 247 -0.94 -20.98 22.16
N GLY A 248 -2.02 -20.51 22.78
CA GLY A 248 -2.05 -20.04 24.17
C GLY A 248 -1.21 -18.79 24.41
N ILE A 249 -1.05 -17.95 23.38
CA ILE A 249 -0.43 -16.61 23.42
C ILE A 249 -1.35 -15.63 22.68
N ASP A 250 -1.28 -14.35 23.02
CA ASP A 250 -2.07 -13.28 22.40
C ASP A 250 -1.29 -12.52 21.30
N PRO A 251 -1.96 -11.66 20.48
CA PRO A 251 -1.33 -10.88 19.42
C PRO A 251 -0.26 -9.86 19.83
N HIS A 252 -0.18 -9.48 21.11
CA HIS A 252 0.88 -8.61 21.63
C HIS A 252 2.14 -9.40 22.00
N ASN A 253 2.05 -10.73 22.08
CA ASN A 253 3.21 -11.58 22.30
C ASN A 253 4.19 -11.49 21.10
N PRO A 254 5.50 -11.25 21.31
CA PRO A 254 6.47 -11.16 20.20
C PRO A 254 6.59 -12.40 19.34
N ARG A 255 6.21 -13.58 19.84
CA ARG A 255 6.19 -14.84 19.07
C ARG A 255 4.95 -14.98 18.21
N TRP A 256 3.99 -14.08 18.31
CA TRP A 256 2.80 -14.08 17.49
C TRP A 256 3.18 -13.91 16.00
N VAL A 257 2.70 -14.86 15.20
CA VAL A 257 2.72 -14.83 13.74
C VAL A 257 1.27 -14.88 13.31
N GLY A 258 0.78 -13.79 12.71
CA GLY A 258 -0.59 -13.72 12.25
C GLY A 258 -0.82 -14.50 10.95
N ALA A 259 -2.07 -14.76 10.59
CA ALA A 259 -2.46 -15.48 9.36
C ALA A 259 -2.25 -14.66 8.07
N TRP A 260 -0.98 -14.34 7.79
CA TRP A 260 -0.50 -13.48 6.70
C TRP A 260 -0.84 -13.99 5.29
N TRP A 261 -1.17 -15.27 5.13
CA TRP A 261 -1.46 -15.89 3.84
C TRP A 261 -2.93 -15.75 3.43
N MET A 262 -3.85 -15.63 4.40
CA MET A 262 -5.30 -15.67 4.15
C MET A 262 -5.77 -14.56 3.21
N GLY A 263 -5.27 -13.35 3.40
CA GLY A 263 -5.70 -12.19 2.62
C GLY A 263 -5.28 -12.30 1.15
N PHE A 264 -4.19 -13.00 0.83
CA PHE A 264 -3.81 -13.25 -0.55
C PHE A 264 -4.84 -14.11 -1.29
N PHE A 265 -5.40 -15.13 -0.64
CA PHE A 265 -6.45 -15.96 -1.26
C PHE A 265 -7.77 -15.22 -1.37
N ILE A 266 -8.15 -14.42 -0.35
CA ILE A 266 -9.36 -13.58 -0.40
C ILE A 266 -9.26 -12.57 -1.56
N LEU A 267 -8.13 -11.86 -1.66
CA LEU A 267 -7.90 -10.90 -2.74
C LEU A 267 -7.79 -11.58 -4.10
N GLY A 268 -7.06 -12.70 -4.19
CA GLY A 268 -6.90 -13.46 -5.43
C GLY A 268 -8.23 -13.97 -5.98
N ALA A 269 -9.10 -14.50 -5.12
CA ALA A 269 -10.45 -14.94 -5.49
C ALA A 269 -11.33 -13.76 -5.94
N ALA A 270 -11.29 -12.63 -5.21
CA ALA A 270 -12.04 -11.44 -5.60
C ALA A 270 -11.56 -10.88 -6.94
N ILE A 271 -10.25 -10.74 -7.14
CA ILE A 271 -9.65 -10.27 -8.40
C ILE A 271 -10.02 -11.23 -9.53
N PHE A 272 -9.98 -12.54 -9.31
CA PHE A 272 -10.37 -13.54 -10.31
C PHE A 272 -11.81 -13.33 -10.78
N VAL A 273 -12.76 -13.16 -9.87
CA VAL A 273 -14.17 -12.91 -10.22
C VAL A 273 -14.30 -11.68 -11.11
N PHE A 274 -13.74 -10.54 -10.70
CA PHE A 274 -13.84 -9.31 -11.49
C PHE A 274 -13.03 -9.37 -12.80
N THR A 275 -11.95 -10.15 -12.85
CA THR A 275 -11.18 -10.39 -14.07
C THR A 275 -11.97 -11.19 -15.10
N VAL A 276 -12.71 -12.22 -14.65
CA VAL A 276 -13.62 -12.97 -15.53
C VAL A 276 -14.72 -12.05 -16.06
N LEU A 277 -15.31 -11.20 -15.21
CA LEU A 277 -16.31 -10.22 -15.64
C LEU A 277 -15.73 -9.23 -16.65
N LEU A 278 -14.50 -8.77 -16.44
CA LEU A 278 -13.80 -7.87 -17.35
C LEU A 278 -13.56 -8.52 -18.73
N ALA A 279 -13.22 -9.82 -18.76
CA ALA A 279 -12.96 -10.56 -20.00
C ALA A 279 -14.20 -10.68 -20.91
N LEU A 280 -15.39 -10.52 -20.35
CA LEU A 280 -16.67 -10.55 -21.08
C LEU A 280 -16.97 -9.23 -21.82
N PHE A 281 -16.28 -8.13 -21.51
CA PHE A 281 -16.53 -6.85 -22.18
C PHE A 281 -16.16 -6.90 -23.67
N PRO A 282 -16.91 -6.21 -24.53
CA PRO A 282 -16.68 -6.18 -25.96
C PRO A 282 -15.38 -5.45 -26.31
N ARG A 283 -14.97 -5.51 -27.58
CA ARG A 283 -13.78 -4.81 -28.05
C ARG A 283 -13.99 -3.30 -28.02
N GLU A 284 -15.20 -2.88 -28.34
CA GLU A 284 -15.67 -1.51 -28.33
C GLU A 284 -17.09 -1.51 -27.75
N LEU A 285 -17.47 -0.49 -26.98
CA LEU A 285 -18.84 -0.38 -26.48
C LEU A 285 -19.78 0.11 -27.59
N PRO A 286 -21.09 -0.18 -27.52
CA PRO A 286 -22.05 0.19 -28.56
C PRO A 286 -21.95 1.67 -28.95
N GLU A 287 -22.12 1.96 -30.25
CA GLU A 287 -21.88 3.29 -30.84
C GLU A 287 -22.60 4.43 -30.11
N ARG A 288 -23.79 4.18 -29.55
CA ARG A 288 -24.57 5.15 -28.74
C ARG A 288 -23.80 5.78 -27.56
N PHE A 289 -22.78 5.09 -27.04
CA PHE A 289 -21.95 5.56 -25.93
C PHE A 289 -20.64 6.21 -26.38
N ARG A 290 -20.21 5.93 -27.60
CA ARG A 290 -18.99 6.48 -28.19
C ARG A 290 -19.24 7.91 -28.69
N SER A 291 -18.20 8.72 -28.73
CA SER A 291 -18.29 10.01 -29.43
C SER A 291 -18.53 9.76 -30.93
N GLU A 292 -19.45 10.52 -31.56
CA GLU A 292 -19.72 10.42 -32.99
C GLU A 292 -18.41 10.64 -33.77
N LYS A 293 -17.85 9.57 -34.32
CA LYS A 293 -16.70 9.64 -35.21
C LYS A 293 -17.17 10.04 -36.62
N LYS A 294 -17.72 11.24 -36.78
CA LYS A 294 -17.96 11.83 -38.11
C LYS A 294 -16.67 12.42 -38.72
N ASP A 295 -15.71 12.82 -37.90
CA ASP A 295 -14.44 13.41 -38.35
C ASP A 295 -13.22 12.47 -38.22
N ALA A 296 -13.39 11.30 -37.59
CA ALA A 296 -12.28 10.39 -37.30
C ALA A 296 -11.92 9.42 -38.44
N LYS A 297 -12.46 9.56 -39.64
CA LYS A 297 -11.87 8.90 -40.82
C LYS A 297 -10.72 9.74 -41.40
N ASP A 298 -10.87 11.07 -41.39
CA ASP A 298 -9.86 12.00 -41.89
C ASP A 298 -8.83 12.39 -40.82
N GLU A 299 -9.23 12.47 -39.54
CA GLU A 299 -8.28 12.64 -38.43
C GLU A 299 -7.57 11.34 -38.07
N ALA A 300 -8.20 10.16 -38.18
CA ALA A 300 -7.47 8.91 -37.95
C ALA A 300 -6.43 8.63 -39.03
N GLU A 301 -6.48 9.23 -40.23
CA GLU A 301 -5.35 9.13 -41.17
C GLU A 301 -4.20 10.09 -40.84
N LYS A 302 -4.47 11.22 -40.19
CA LYS A 302 -3.44 12.17 -39.71
C LYS A 302 -2.89 11.84 -38.32
N GLU A 303 -3.67 11.16 -37.48
CA GLU A 303 -3.36 10.78 -36.09
C GLU A 303 -2.93 9.30 -35.97
N LYS A 304 -3.05 8.49 -37.04
CA LYS A 304 -2.49 7.12 -37.14
C LYS A 304 -0.97 7.04 -37.14
N ALA A 305 -0.26 8.17 -37.20
CA ALA A 305 1.14 8.17 -36.86
C ALA A 305 1.25 8.08 -35.33
N LEU A 306 1.11 6.85 -34.78
CA LEU A 306 1.70 6.52 -33.48
C LEU A 306 3.10 7.15 -33.48
N PRO A 307 3.49 7.93 -32.45
CA PRO A 307 4.83 8.50 -32.41
C PRO A 307 5.81 7.36 -32.65
N LYS A 308 6.59 7.46 -33.72
CA LYS A 308 7.58 6.43 -34.01
C LYS A 308 8.51 6.42 -32.80
N LEU A 309 9.05 5.27 -32.41
CA LEU A 309 10.11 5.19 -31.38
C LEU A 309 11.25 6.21 -31.61
N LYS A 310 11.42 6.66 -32.87
CA LYS A 310 12.36 7.69 -33.31
C LYS A 310 12.01 9.13 -32.87
N ASP A 311 10.75 9.44 -32.58
CA ASP A 311 10.29 10.77 -32.16
C ASP A 311 10.41 10.96 -30.63
N PHE A 312 10.57 9.85 -29.88
CA PHE A 312 10.68 9.85 -28.41
C PHE A 312 11.84 10.70 -27.88
N PRO A 313 13.09 10.59 -28.40
CA PRO A 313 14.20 11.39 -27.90
C PRO A 313 13.98 12.90 -28.05
N GLN A 314 13.29 13.30 -29.13
CA GLN A 314 12.98 14.70 -29.39
C GLN A 314 11.90 15.24 -28.44
N ALA A 315 10.89 14.42 -28.12
CA ALA A 315 9.89 14.75 -27.12
C ALA A 315 10.50 14.83 -25.70
N ILE A 316 11.36 13.89 -25.30
CA ILE A 316 12.11 13.95 -24.03
C ILE A 316 12.95 15.23 -23.97
N LYS A 317 13.68 15.56 -25.05
CA LYS A 317 14.48 16.79 -25.13
C LYS A 317 13.63 18.05 -24.98
N ARG A 318 12.38 18.06 -25.47
CA ARG A 318 11.45 19.17 -25.28
C ARG A 318 10.98 19.28 -23.83
N LEU A 319 10.62 18.17 -23.19
CA LEU A 319 10.22 18.15 -21.78
C LEU A 319 11.35 18.61 -20.85
N MET A 320 12.58 18.12 -21.07
CA MET A 320 13.74 18.51 -20.26
C MET A 320 14.12 20.00 -20.40
N LYS A 321 13.67 20.68 -21.47
CA LYS A 321 13.88 22.12 -21.64
C LYS A 321 12.90 22.98 -20.86
N ASN A 322 11.83 22.41 -20.30
CA ASN A 322 10.90 23.13 -19.48
C ASN A 322 11.38 23.14 -18.01
N PRO A 323 11.88 24.28 -17.50
CA PRO A 323 12.49 24.32 -16.18
C PRO A 323 11.47 24.10 -15.05
N ILE A 324 10.20 24.53 -15.23
CA ILE A 324 9.13 24.28 -14.26
C ILE A 324 8.90 22.79 -14.15
N LEU A 325 8.80 22.12 -15.30
CA LEU A 325 8.56 20.69 -15.38
C LEU A 325 9.65 19.88 -14.68
N VAL A 326 10.91 20.19 -15.01
CA VAL A 326 12.07 19.46 -14.46
C VAL A 326 12.14 19.64 -12.95
N CYS A 327 12.03 20.88 -12.45
CA CYS A 327 12.07 21.14 -11.01
C CYS A 327 10.90 20.47 -10.28
N HIS A 328 9.69 20.56 -10.84
CA HIS A 328 8.48 19.95 -10.27
C HIS A 328 8.58 18.42 -10.20
N VAL A 329 9.10 17.77 -11.25
CA VAL A 329 9.29 16.33 -11.27
C VAL A 329 10.35 15.88 -10.27
N ILE A 330 11.47 16.61 -10.17
CA ILE A 330 12.51 16.32 -9.17
C ILE A 330 11.91 16.47 -7.76
N SER A 331 11.18 17.55 -7.51
CA SER A 331 10.50 17.80 -6.24
C SER A 331 9.59 16.63 -5.83
N ILE A 332 8.63 16.28 -6.71
CA ILE A 332 7.69 15.18 -6.46
C ILE A 332 8.45 13.85 -6.27
N THR A 333 9.54 13.62 -6.99
CA THR A 333 10.32 12.37 -6.84
C THR A 333 10.87 12.23 -5.42
N PHE A 334 11.51 13.28 -4.89
CA PHE A 334 12.04 13.27 -3.53
C PHE A 334 10.94 13.20 -2.47
N GLN A 335 9.85 13.96 -2.65
CA GLN A 335 8.71 13.92 -1.74
C GLN A 335 8.04 12.56 -1.71
N VAL A 336 7.78 11.94 -2.87
CA VAL A 336 7.19 10.60 -2.97
C VAL A 336 8.11 9.57 -2.33
N ASN A 337 9.42 9.66 -2.54
CA ASN A 337 10.39 8.77 -1.89
C ASN A 337 10.31 8.88 -0.36
N GLY A 338 10.37 10.10 0.19
CA GLY A 338 10.25 10.35 1.63
C GLY A 338 8.92 9.86 2.21
N PHE A 339 7.79 10.23 1.59
CA PHE A 339 6.46 9.85 2.07
C PHE A 339 6.18 8.35 1.93
N ALA A 340 6.58 7.72 0.82
CA ALA A 340 6.36 6.29 0.60
C ALA A 340 7.24 5.45 1.54
N GLY A 341 8.51 5.83 1.72
CA GLY A 341 9.41 5.18 2.67
C GLY A 341 8.89 5.26 4.11
N TYR A 342 8.47 6.45 4.55
CA TYR A 342 7.82 6.61 5.84
C TYR A 342 6.60 5.69 5.98
N PHE A 343 5.70 5.73 4.99
CA PHE A 343 4.43 5.00 5.01
C PHE A 343 4.60 3.48 5.06
N VAL A 344 5.55 2.92 4.31
CA VAL A 344 5.79 1.46 4.26
C VAL A 344 6.36 0.94 5.58
N PHE A 345 7.27 1.68 6.20
CA PHE A 345 7.93 1.25 7.44
C PHE A 345 7.17 1.68 8.70
N MET A 346 6.06 2.42 8.54
CA MET A 346 5.25 2.92 9.65
C MET A 346 4.64 1.82 10.53
N PRO A 347 4.06 0.72 10.02
CA PRO A 347 3.56 -0.35 10.87
C PRO A 347 4.67 -0.96 11.74
N LYS A 348 5.83 -1.22 11.13
CA LYS A 348 7.02 -1.74 11.81
C LYS A 348 7.55 -0.79 12.88
N PHE A 349 7.53 0.51 12.59
CA PHE A 349 7.86 1.53 13.59
C PHE A 349 6.87 1.52 14.75
N MET A 350 5.56 1.38 14.50
CA MET A 350 4.56 1.29 15.57
C MET A 350 4.73 0.05 16.44
N GLU A 351 5.01 -1.10 15.84
CA GLU A 351 5.32 -2.35 16.55
C GLU A 351 6.55 -2.18 17.45
N SER A 352 7.62 -1.57 16.95
CA SER A 352 8.87 -1.43 17.71
C SER A 352 8.85 -0.30 18.74
N GLN A 353 8.26 0.86 18.44
CA GLN A 353 8.34 2.06 19.28
C GLN A 353 7.27 2.09 20.35
N TYR A 354 6.07 1.58 20.06
CA TYR A 354 4.90 1.62 20.94
C TYR A 354 4.40 0.23 21.34
N GLN A 355 5.15 -0.83 21.00
CA GLN A 355 4.83 -2.23 21.36
C GLN A 355 3.41 -2.66 20.93
N GLN A 356 2.93 -2.10 19.82
CA GLN A 356 1.61 -2.45 19.27
C GLN A 356 1.70 -3.79 18.56
N SER A 357 0.60 -4.54 18.56
CA SER A 357 0.51 -5.76 17.74
C SER A 357 0.56 -5.42 16.25
N ALA A 358 1.03 -6.34 15.41
CA ALA A 358 1.05 -6.15 13.96
C ALA A 358 -0.36 -5.87 13.37
N SER A 359 -1.41 -6.42 14.01
CA SER A 359 -2.81 -6.13 13.66
C SER A 359 -3.23 -4.69 13.98
N GLU A 360 -2.85 -4.15 15.14
CA GLU A 360 -3.19 -2.77 15.53
C GLU A 360 -2.36 -1.77 14.73
N ALA A 361 -1.06 -2.02 14.54
CA ALA A 361 -0.19 -1.21 13.71
C ALA A 361 -0.73 -1.09 12.27
N SER A 362 -1.20 -2.20 11.69
CA SER A 362 -1.89 -2.20 10.39
C SER A 362 -3.20 -1.39 10.41
N LEU A 363 -4.03 -1.55 11.45
CA LEU A 363 -5.31 -0.83 11.58
C LEU A 363 -5.10 0.69 11.58
N PHE A 364 -4.21 1.17 12.45
CA PHE A 364 -3.93 2.59 12.57
C PHE A 364 -3.27 3.12 11.30
N SER A 365 -2.34 2.38 10.69
CA SER A 365 -1.72 2.78 9.43
C SER A 365 -2.71 2.98 8.29
N GLY A 366 -3.73 2.12 8.19
CA GLY A 366 -4.77 2.22 7.16
C GLY A 366 -5.83 3.27 7.42
N THR A 367 -6.36 3.34 8.64
CA THR A 367 -7.53 4.17 8.95
C THR A 367 -7.15 5.63 9.18
N THR A 368 -6.10 5.89 9.95
CA THR A 368 -5.75 7.25 10.40
C THR A 368 -5.14 8.08 9.30
N GLY A 369 -4.17 7.51 8.56
CA GLY A 369 -3.44 8.22 7.51
C GLY A 369 -4.26 8.44 6.24
N ILE A 370 -4.99 7.41 5.79
CA ILE A 370 -5.61 7.41 4.45
C ILE A 370 -6.95 8.13 4.44
N ILE A 371 -7.78 7.96 5.47
CA ILE A 371 -9.07 8.68 5.58
C ILE A 371 -8.79 10.18 5.71
N SER A 372 -7.82 10.56 6.56
CA SER A 372 -7.39 11.95 6.70
C SER A 372 -6.91 12.54 5.36
N MET A 373 -6.11 11.78 4.61
CA MET A 373 -5.65 12.18 3.27
C MET A 373 -6.81 12.37 2.28
N LEU A 374 -7.83 11.49 2.32
CA LEU A 374 -9.01 11.62 1.46
C LEU A 374 -9.76 12.93 1.73
N VAL A 375 -10.03 13.24 3.00
CA VAL A 375 -10.75 14.47 3.38
C VAL A 375 -9.95 15.71 2.96
N GLY A 376 -8.64 15.73 3.18
CA GLY A 376 -7.82 16.88 2.81
C GLY A 376 -7.66 17.06 1.30
N VAL A 377 -7.57 16.00 0.49
CA VAL A 377 -7.63 16.10 -0.97
C VAL A 377 -8.95 16.71 -1.46
N LEU A 378 -10.08 16.28 -0.90
CA LEU A 378 -11.41 16.80 -1.25
C LEU A 378 -11.53 18.29 -0.91
N ILE A 379 -11.12 18.68 0.30
CA ILE A 379 -11.14 20.08 0.73
C ILE A 379 -10.17 20.91 -0.13
N GLY A 380 -8.95 20.45 -0.36
CA GLY A 380 -7.96 21.13 -1.21
C GLY A 380 -8.48 21.35 -2.63
N GLY A 381 -9.12 20.34 -3.22
CA GLY A 381 -9.75 20.46 -4.54
C GLY A 381 -10.91 21.44 -4.55
N PHE A 382 -11.80 21.39 -3.56
CA PHE A 382 -12.90 22.34 -3.41
C PHE A 382 -12.40 23.79 -3.23
N MET A 383 -11.36 24.01 -2.41
CA MET A 383 -10.74 25.32 -2.21
C MET A 383 -10.16 25.88 -3.52
N ILE A 384 -9.43 25.06 -4.30
CA ILE A 384 -8.89 25.48 -5.60
C ILE A 384 -10.03 25.79 -6.59
N LYS A 385 -11.07 24.95 -6.65
CA LYS A 385 -12.26 25.19 -7.51
C LYS A 385 -12.97 26.49 -7.15
N LYS A 386 -13.18 26.74 -5.85
CA LYS A 386 -13.92 27.90 -5.34
C LYS A 386 -13.15 29.21 -5.49
N PHE A 387 -11.87 29.22 -5.13
CA PHE A 387 -11.08 30.46 -5.07
C PHE A 387 -10.27 30.73 -6.33
N LYS A 388 -10.04 29.72 -7.19
CA LYS A 388 -9.20 29.81 -8.40
C LYS A 388 -7.93 30.64 -8.17
N PRO A 389 -7.09 30.31 -7.17
CA PRO A 389 -5.95 31.13 -6.79
C PRO A 389 -4.96 31.25 -7.95
N ARG A 390 -4.34 32.42 -8.13
CA ARG A 390 -3.27 32.60 -9.12
C ARG A 390 -2.16 31.56 -8.88
N PRO A 391 -1.45 31.09 -9.93
CA PRO A 391 -0.42 30.06 -9.81
C PRO A 391 0.62 30.35 -8.73
N ARG A 392 1.00 31.62 -8.57
CA ARG A 392 1.93 32.07 -7.53
C ARG A 392 1.45 31.85 -6.10
N TYR A 393 0.17 32.10 -5.82
CA TYR A 393 -0.40 31.85 -4.49
C TYR A 393 -0.57 30.36 -4.24
N LEU A 394 -0.92 29.59 -5.30
CA LEU A 394 -1.03 28.14 -5.21
C LEU A 394 0.31 27.48 -4.90
N THR A 395 1.38 27.82 -5.63
CA THR A 395 2.73 27.29 -5.37
C THR A 395 3.28 27.73 -4.02
N ALA A 396 3.01 28.97 -3.58
CA ALA A 396 3.35 29.42 -2.23
C ALA A 396 2.67 28.57 -1.15
N TYR A 397 1.36 28.31 -1.31
CA TYR A 397 0.60 27.46 -0.39
C TYR A 397 1.15 26.04 -0.34
N MET A 398 1.51 25.48 -1.50
CA MET A 398 2.11 24.14 -1.58
C MET A 398 3.42 24.05 -0.79
N VAL A 399 4.34 25.02 -0.96
CA VAL A 399 5.58 25.11 -0.18
C VAL A 399 5.28 25.19 1.32
N LEU A 400 4.29 26.00 1.71
CA LEU A 400 3.91 26.20 3.10
C LEU A 400 3.38 24.90 3.75
N VAL A 401 2.52 24.17 3.02
CA VAL A 401 1.98 22.87 3.45
C VAL A 401 3.08 21.82 3.61
N GLU A 402 4.06 21.77 2.72
CA GLU A 402 5.19 20.84 2.84
C GLU A 402 6.12 21.20 3.99
N ILE A 403 6.34 22.50 4.28
CA ILE A 403 7.05 22.95 5.49
C ILE A 403 6.32 22.48 6.76
N PHE A 404 4.99 22.59 6.80
CA PHE A 404 4.19 22.05 7.90
C PHE A 404 4.31 20.52 8.02
N SER A 405 4.45 19.82 6.89
CA SER A 405 4.65 18.37 6.88
C SER A 405 6.00 17.98 7.49
N VAL A 406 7.07 18.71 7.15
CA VAL A 406 8.40 18.56 7.76
C VAL A 406 8.37 18.89 9.25
N LEU A 407 7.64 19.94 9.66
CA LEU A 407 7.46 20.28 11.07
C LEU A 407 6.72 19.17 11.83
N GLY A 408 5.69 18.57 11.23
CA GLY A 408 4.98 17.43 11.82
C GLY A 408 5.89 16.22 12.03
N LEU A 409 6.75 15.91 11.05
CA LEU A 409 7.77 14.87 11.19
C LEU A 409 8.80 15.21 12.27
N PHE A 410 9.21 16.48 12.37
CA PHE A 410 10.12 16.94 13.42
C PHE A 410 9.52 16.78 14.82
N VAL A 411 8.26 17.19 15.03
CA VAL A 411 7.57 17.00 16.32
C VAL A 411 7.45 15.51 16.65
N SER A 412 7.19 14.66 15.65
CA SER A 412 7.08 13.20 15.83
C SER A 412 8.35 12.55 16.37
N ILE A 413 9.53 13.15 16.15
CA ILE A 413 10.80 12.67 16.74
C ILE A 413 10.78 12.71 18.27
N PHE A 414 10.00 13.62 18.86
CA PHE A 414 9.89 13.76 20.31
C PHE A 414 8.77 12.90 20.92
N LEU A 415 7.92 12.30 20.10
CA LEU A 415 6.81 11.44 20.56
C LEU A 415 7.27 9.99 20.74
N GLY A 416 8.38 9.79 21.43
CA GLY A 416 8.92 8.46 21.73
C GLY A 416 8.34 7.83 22.99
N CYS A 417 8.59 6.54 23.15
CA CYS A 417 8.55 5.83 24.42
C CYS A 417 9.99 5.51 24.85
N ASP A 418 10.17 5.34 26.17
CA ASP A 418 11.45 4.93 26.74
C ASP A 418 11.89 3.57 26.22
N ARG A 419 13.21 3.36 26.23
CA ARG A 419 13.82 2.11 25.80
C ARG A 419 13.46 0.98 26.76
N ILE A 420 13.33 -0.23 26.22
CA ILE A 420 13.22 -1.44 27.05
C ILE A 420 14.52 -1.59 27.84
N MET A 421 14.41 -1.60 29.17
CA MET A 421 15.55 -1.80 30.05
C MET A 421 15.89 -3.28 30.12
N MET A 422 17.05 -3.65 29.55
CA MET A 422 17.60 -5.01 29.60
C MET A 422 18.82 -5.04 30.54
N PRO A 423 18.65 -5.36 31.83
CA PRO A 423 19.75 -5.35 32.79
C PRO A 423 20.80 -6.42 32.46
N GLY A 424 22.05 -6.14 32.81
CA GLY A 424 23.16 -7.07 32.58
C GLY A 424 23.56 -7.22 31.12
N THR A 425 23.17 -6.29 30.25
CA THR A 425 23.60 -6.24 28.84
C THR A 425 24.67 -5.17 28.63
N THR A 426 25.59 -5.40 27.69
CA THR A 426 26.60 -4.42 27.26
C THR A 426 26.49 -4.19 25.76
N VAL A 427 27.01 -3.06 25.26
CA VAL A 427 26.98 -2.74 23.83
C VAL A 427 28.34 -3.09 23.21
N ASN A 428 28.32 -3.89 22.16
CA ASN A 428 29.51 -4.27 21.39
C ASN A 428 29.98 -3.14 20.47
N GLU A 429 31.19 -3.26 19.89
CA GLU A 429 31.74 -2.28 18.95
C GLU A 429 30.87 -2.10 17.69
N ASP A 430 30.20 -3.16 17.24
CA ASP A 430 29.25 -3.15 16.12
C ASP A 430 27.87 -2.60 16.50
N GLN A 431 27.73 -2.03 17.70
CA GLN A 431 26.50 -1.48 18.28
C GLN A 431 25.40 -2.52 18.57
N THR A 432 25.70 -3.82 18.52
CA THR A 432 24.78 -4.88 18.95
C THR A 432 24.77 -5.02 20.47
N LEU A 433 23.67 -5.54 21.02
CA LEU A 433 23.58 -5.87 22.45
C LEU A 433 24.22 -7.23 22.73
N ASN A 434 25.18 -7.26 23.63
CA ASN A 434 25.68 -8.48 24.24
C ASN A 434 24.77 -8.86 25.42
N LEU A 435 24.06 -9.97 25.26
CA LEU A 435 23.14 -10.51 26.25
C LEU A 435 23.81 -11.39 27.31
N TYR A 436 25.09 -11.74 27.14
CA TYR A 436 25.82 -12.66 28.03
C TYR A 436 26.52 -11.91 29.16
N ASN A 437 26.38 -12.42 30.38
CA ASN A 437 26.95 -11.85 31.60
C ASN A 437 27.25 -12.94 32.63
N GLU A 438 27.68 -12.56 33.83
CA GLU A 438 28.07 -13.51 34.88
C GLU A 438 26.90 -14.37 35.43
N CYS A 439 25.67 -13.84 35.45
CA CYS A 439 24.54 -14.56 36.02
C CYS A 439 24.01 -15.64 35.06
N ASN A 440 24.05 -15.40 33.74
CA ASN A 440 23.66 -16.37 32.71
C ASN A 440 24.85 -17.14 32.10
N ALA A 441 26.05 -16.95 32.62
CA ALA A 441 27.24 -17.70 32.24
C ALA A 441 27.01 -19.21 32.41
N GLY A 442 27.24 -19.99 31.35
CA GLY A 442 27.09 -21.44 31.39
C GLY A 442 25.66 -21.97 31.22
N CYS A 443 24.65 -21.10 31.01
CA CYS A 443 23.26 -21.50 30.75
C CYS A 443 23.02 -22.10 29.36
N GLY A 444 23.91 -21.85 28.39
CA GLY A 444 23.76 -22.31 27.01
C GLY A 444 22.64 -21.62 26.21
N CYS A 445 22.34 -20.35 26.52
CA CYS A 445 21.25 -19.59 25.88
C CYS A 445 21.57 -19.23 24.43
N THR A 446 20.56 -19.32 23.54
CA THR A 446 20.69 -18.91 22.14
C THR A 446 19.80 -17.70 21.82
N ARG A 447 20.06 -17.05 20.68
CA ARG A 447 19.28 -15.90 20.17
C ARG A 447 18.24 -16.33 19.12
N ARG A 448 17.84 -17.60 19.11
CA ARG A 448 16.89 -18.17 18.14
C ARG A 448 15.46 -17.69 18.36
N VAL A 449 15.03 -17.57 19.61
CA VAL A 449 13.66 -17.21 19.97
C VAL A 449 13.67 -16.06 20.96
N PHE A 450 12.95 -14.99 20.63
CA PHE A 450 12.70 -13.88 21.55
C PHE A 450 11.41 -14.13 22.33
N GLU A 451 11.52 -14.35 23.64
CA GLU A 451 10.41 -14.59 24.57
C GLU A 451 10.60 -13.67 25.78
N PRO A 452 10.25 -12.38 25.69
CA PRO A 452 10.56 -11.46 26.77
C PRO A 452 9.84 -11.86 28.05
N VAL A 453 10.52 -11.62 29.17
CA VAL A 453 9.98 -11.79 30.52
C VAL A 453 10.24 -10.54 31.34
N CYS A 454 9.23 -10.12 32.08
CA CYS A 454 9.29 -8.97 32.97
C CYS A 454 9.72 -9.39 34.38
N GLY A 455 10.69 -8.67 34.94
CA GLY A 455 11.14 -8.81 36.32
C GLY A 455 10.07 -8.43 37.33
N ALA A 456 10.24 -8.90 38.57
CA ALA A 456 9.36 -8.55 39.69
C ALA A 456 9.34 -7.04 40.01
N ASP A 457 10.32 -6.27 39.52
CA ASP A 457 10.38 -4.82 39.62
C ASP A 457 9.41 -4.08 38.68
N GLY A 458 8.82 -4.80 37.72
CA GLY A 458 7.89 -4.22 36.74
C GLY A 458 8.56 -3.33 35.69
N VAL A 459 9.89 -3.29 35.63
CA VAL A 459 10.66 -2.41 34.72
C VAL A 459 11.71 -3.19 33.93
N SER A 460 12.38 -4.15 34.55
CA SER A 460 13.44 -4.92 33.92
C SER A 460 12.88 -6.00 32.99
N THR A 461 13.14 -5.89 31.69
CA THR A 461 12.76 -6.91 30.71
C THR A 461 13.98 -7.73 30.29
N PHE A 462 13.90 -9.05 30.34
CA PHE A 462 14.96 -9.95 29.87
C PHE A 462 14.59 -10.54 28.51
N PHE A 463 15.59 -10.90 27.69
CA PHE A 463 15.39 -11.40 26.32
C PHE A 463 14.63 -12.74 26.26
N SER A 464 14.93 -13.65 27.19
CA SER A 464 14.27 -14.94 27.33
C SER A 464 14.36 -15.45 28.78
N PRO A 465 13.58 -16.46 29.18
CA PRO A 465 13.75 -17.12 30.48
C PRO A 465 15.17 -17.63 30.71
N CYS A 466 15.87 -18.09 29.65
CA CYS A 466 17.27 -18.49 29.75
C CYS A 466 18.19 -17.32 30.11
N PHE A 467 18.04 -16.17 29.43
CA PHE A 467 18.87 -15.00 29.72
C PHE A 467 18.55 -14.37 31.09
N ALA A 468 17.35 -14.59 31.62
CA ALA A 468 16.99 -14.29 33.00
C ALA A 468 17.59 -15.30 34.03
N GLY A 469 18.22 -16.38 33.57
CA GLY A 469 18.83 -17.39 34.43
C GLY A 469 17.82 -18.31 35.12
N CYS A 470 16.62 -18.47 34.55
CA CYS A 470 15.57 -19.30 35.14
C CYS A 470 15.81 -20.80 34.87
N PRO A 471 15.83 -21.66 35.91
CA PRO A 471 15.97 -23.10 35.75
C PRO A 471 14.70 -23.76 35.20
N ASN A 472 14.79 -25.03 34.78
CA ASN A 472 13.73 -25.82 34.14
C ASN A 472 12.55 -26.23 35.07
N MET A 473 12.25 -25.44 36.10
CA MET A 473 11.14 -25.74 37.01
C MET A 473 10.36 -24.48 37.37
N THR A 474 9.05 -24.68 37.54
CA THR A 474 7.97 -23.71 37.81
C THR A 474 7.45 -22.96 36.58
N GLY A 475 6.37 -23.51 36.02
CA GLY A 475 5.35 -22.76 35.30
C GLY A 475 4.03 -23.03 36.00
N VAL A 476 3.81 -22.44 37.17
CA VAL A 476 2.50 -22.54 37.81
C VAL A 476 1.57 -21.59 37.04
N THR A 477 0.67 -22.14 36.23
CA THR A 477 -0.52 -21.43 35.76
C THR A 477 -1.40 -21.15 36.98
N SER A 478 -1.12 -20.08 37.72
CA SER A 478 -1.89 -19.70 38.91
C SER A 478 -3.24 -19.15 38.49
N THR A 479 -4.26 -19.99 38.56
CA THR A 479 -5.68 -19.60 38.59
C THR A 479 -6.11 -19.05 39.95
N LEU A 480 -5.20 -18.81 40.91
CA LEU A 480 -5.57 -18.43 42.28
C LEU A 480 -4.60 -17.40 42.91
N ILE A 481 -5.16 -16.21 43.22
CA ILE A 481 -4.93 -15.31 44.38
C ILE A 481 -4.31 -13.90 44.14
N GLN A 482 -5.22 -12.90 44.26
CA GLN A 482 -5.16 -11.54 44.86
C GLN A 482 -4.58 -10.30 44.13
N PRO A 483 -5.12 -9.08 44.42
CA PRO A 483 -5.57 -8.15 43.39
C PRO A 483 -4.81 -6.82 43.44
N THR A 484 -3.57 -6.80 42.97
CA THR A 484 -2.83 -5.53 42.79
C THR A 484 -2.19 -5.39 41.42
N ILE A 485 -2.32 -6.38 40.54
CA ILE A 485 -1.90 -6.28 39.13
C ILE A 485 -3.09 -6.66 38.28
N SER A 486 -3.89 -5.65 37.94
CA SER A 486 -5.01 -5.79 37.03
C SER A 486 -4.50 -6.12 35.62
N ALA A 487 -5.05 -7.21 35.07
CA ALA A 487 -5.00 -7.65 33.67
C ALA A 487 -3.78 -8.47 33.21
N LEU A 488 -3.78 -9.79 33.50
CA LEU A 488 -3.45 -10.79 32.45
C LEU A 488 -3.91 -12.21 32.86
N SER A 489 -5.06 -12.64 32.34
CA SER A 489 -5.40 -14.06 32.26
C SER A 489 -4.47 -14.71 31.22
N ASN A 490 -3.59 -15.63 31.64
CA ASN A 490 -2.62 -16.43 30.85
C ASN A 490 -1.13 -16.04 30.94
N ALA A 491 -0.70 -15.27 31.95
CA ALA A 491 0.74 -15.05 32.16
C ALA A 491 1.43 -16.29 32.76
N THR A 492 2.56 -16.74 32.19
CA THR A 492 3.39 -17.79 32.79
C THR A 492 4.43 -17.18 33.71
N ILE A 493 4.46 -17.63 34.96
CA ILE A 493 5.43 -17.20 35.98
C ILE A 493 6.59 -18.19 35.99
N PHE A 494 7.82 -17.68 35.92
CA PHE A 494 9.06 -18.43 36.11
C PHE A 494 9.68 -18.00 37.43
N SER A 495 10.12 -18.96 38.24
CA SER A 495 10.76 -18.70 39.54
C SER A 495 12.24 -19.09 39.57
N ASP A 496 12.91 -18.71 40.65
CA ASP A 496 14.33 -19.00 40.92
C ASP A 496 15.30 -18.49 39.84
N CYS A 497 14.96 -17.38 39.19
CA CYS A 497 15.76 -16.79 38.11
C CYS A 497 17.01 -16.09 38.66
N LYS A 498 18.22 -16.54 38.28
CA LYS A 498 19.46 -16.03 38.86
C LYS A 498 19.80 -14.57 38.51
N CYS A 499 19.35 -14.09 37.34
CA CYS A 499 19.68 -12.74 36.85
C CYS A 499 18.76 -11.64 37.38
N VAL A 500 17.76 -11.99 38.18
CA VAL A 500 16.79 -11.04 38.75
C VAL A 500 17.24 -10.70 40.16
N THR A 501 17.97 -9.60 40.31
CA THR A 501 18.42 -9.12 41.61
C THR A 501 17.43 -8.12 42.19
N ASN A 502 16.81 -8.44 43.33
CA ASN A 502 16.16 -7.43 44.18
C ASN A 502 17.21 -6.79 45.09
N SER A 503 17.29 -5.46 45.06
CA SER A 503 18.29 -4.65 45.78
C SER A 503 18.17 -4.68 47.31
N ASN A 504 17.21 -5.41 47.88
CA ASN A 504 17.06 -5.57 49.32
C ASN A 504 16.96 -7.05 49.69
N SER A 505 18.00 -7.51 50.38
CA SER A 505 18.19 -8.85 50.92
C SER A 505 17.19 -9.16 52.04
N THR A 506 16.02 -9.68 51.69
CA THR A 506 15.22 -10.59 52.54
C THR A 506 14.46 -11.56 51.64
N PHE A 507 14.54 -12.84 51.99
CA PHE A 507 14.02 -14.04 51.32
C PHE A 507 12.76 -13.88 50.43
N GLU A 508 12.83 -14.52 49.25
CA GLU A 508 11.73 -14.99 48.37
C GLU A 508 10.90 -13.89 47.67
N VAL A 509 11.01 -13.61 46.36
CA VAL A 509 11.05 -14.55 45.24
C VAL A 509 11.69 -13.93 43.99
N SER A 510 12.57 -14.67 43.31
CA SER A 510 13.21 -14.26 42.04
C SER A 510 12.33 -14.62 40.83
N ASN A 511 11.15 -14.02 40.78
CA ASN A 511 10.15 -14.32 39.76
C ASN A 511 10.23 -13.39 38.56
N VAL A 512 9.96 -13.94 37.38
CA VAL A 512 9.65 -13.18 36.17
C VAL A 512 8.33 -13.65 35.58
N ILE A 513 7.64 -12.75 34.90
CA ILE A 513 6.34 -13.00 34.26
C ILE A 513 6.53 -12.91 32.75
N SER A 514 5.92 -13.81 31.98
CA SER A 514 5.96 -13.74 30.51
C SER A 514 5.38 -12.44 29.97
N GLY A 515 6.05 -11.85 28.97
CA GLY A 515 5.65 -10.61 28.33
C GLY A 515 6.64 -9.47 28.59
N PHE A 516 6.39 -8.34 27.94
CA PHE A 516 7.11 -7.09 28.25
C PHE A 516 6.66 -6.56 29.61
N CYS A 517 7.53 -5.81 30.28
CA CYS A 517 7.09 -4.92 31.34
C CYS A 517 6.20 -3.81 30.78
N ASP A 518 5.23 -3.34 31.57
CA ASP A 518 4.40 -2.19 31.17
C ASP A 518 5.30 -0.96 30.98
N SER A 519 5.32 -0.44 29.76
CA SER A 519 6.15 0.72 29.43
C SER A 519 5.49 2.04 29.85
N GLY A 520 4.24 2.04 30.35
CA GLY A 520 3.51 3.24 30.78
C GLY A 520 3.35 4.31 29.68
N CYS A 521 3.55 3.94 28.41
CA CYS A 521 3.73 4.92 27.35
C CYS A 521 2.39 5.42 26.80
N THR A 522 2.08 6.69 27.07
CA THR A 522 0.85 7.34 26.59
C THR A 522 1.02 8.12 25.28
N MET A 523 2.24 8.17 24.75
CA MET A 523 2.60 8.99 23.58
C MET A 523 2.08 8.44 22.25
N PHE A 524 1.62 7.19 22.21
CA PHE A 524 1.09 6.55 21.00
C PHE A 524 -0.12 7.31 20.43
N MET A 525 -1.11 7.65 21.26
CA MET A 525 -2.29 8.38 20.81
C MET A 525 -1.95 9.80 20.32
N ALA A 526 -1.01 10.47 20.99
CA ALA A 526 -0.52 11.78 20.56
C ALA A 526 0.15 11.70 19.18
N TYR A 527 0.95 10.67 18.95
CA TYR A 527 1.58 10.41 17.65
C TYR A 527 0.55 10.16 16.55
N ILE A 528 -0.48 9.36 16.81
CA ILE A 528 -1.57 9.13 15.85
C ILE A 528 -2.33 10.42 15.51
N ILE A 529 -2.66 11.25 16.50
CA ILE A 529 -3.36 12.52 16.28
C ILE A 529 -2.50 13.47 15.45
N LEU A 530 -1.22 13.60 15.78
CA LEU A 530 -0.28 14.44 15.02
C LEU A 530 -0.15 13.94 13.57
N LEU A 531 -0.07 12.63 13.37
CA LEU A 531 0.01 12.01 12.05
C LEU A 531 -1.25 12.30 11.23
N CYS A 532 -2.44 12.16 11.83
CA CYS A 532 -3.71 12.53 11.19
C CYS A 532 -3.70 13.99 10.71
N ILE A 533 -3.33 14.93 11.58
CA ILE A 533 -3.31 16.37 11.26
C ILE A 533 -2.28 16.66 10.16
N SER A 534 -1.07 16.11 10.28
CA SER A 534 -0.01 16.32 9.29
C SER A 534 -0.39 15.76 7.92
N LYS A 535 -0.97 14.56 7.87
CA LYS A 535 -1.46 13.95 6.61
C LYS A 535 -2.63 14.72 6.02
N PHE A 536 -3.56 15.21 6.85
CA PHE A 536 -4.66 16.07 6.41
C PHE A 536 -4.11 17.31 5.70
N ILE A 537 -3.26 18.08 6.38
CA ILE A 537 -2.68 19.31 5.85
C ILE A 537 -1.86 19.04 4.59
N SER A 538 -0.95 18.05 4.61
CA SER A 538 -0.14 17.66 3.44
C SER A 538 -1.02 17.34 2.22
N SER A 539 -2.16 16.69 2.44
CA SER A 539 -3.01 16.20 1.36
C SER A 539 -3.79 17.29 0.62
N THR A 540 -4.02 18.46 1.23
CA THR A 540 -4.72 19.58 0.57
C THR A 540 -3.93 20.15 -0.62
N ALA A 541 -2.59 20.07 -0.57
CA ALA A 541 -1.70 20.53 -1.64
C ALA A 541 -1.62 19.56 -2.83
N ARG A 542 -2.09 18.31 -2.69
CA ARG A 542 -1.95 17.26 -3.73
C ARG A 542 -2.69 17.59 -5.03
N VAL A 543 -3.84 18.25 -4.94
CA VAL A 543 -4.58 18.70 -6.13
C VAL A 543 -3.79 19.78 -6.87
N GLY A 544 -3.15 20.70 -6.15
CA GLY A 544 -2.24 21.71 -6.72
C GLY A 544 -1.05 21.08 -7.45
N ASN A 545 -0.38 20.12 -6.81
CA ASN A 545 0.71 19.33 -7.42
C ASN A 545 0.30 18.67 -8.74
N THR A 546 -0.89 18.07 -8.77
CA THR A 546 -1.45 17.43 -9.97
C THR A 546 -1.77 18.46 -11.05
N LEU A 547 -2.35 19.61 -10.66
CA LEU A 547 -2.71 20.68 -11.59
C LEU A 547 -1.49 21.30 -12.26
N ILE A 548 -0.41 21.57 -11.51
CA ILE A 548 0.85 22.07 -12.07
C ILE A 548 1.37 21.10 -13.13
N THR A 549 1.45 19.80 -12.81
CA THR A 549 1.91 18.75 -13.73
C THR A 549 1.17 18.78 -15.08
N PHE A 550 -0.14 19.03 -15.05
CA PHE A 550 -0.95 19.11 -16.27
C PHE A 550 -0.84 20.44 -17.01
N ARG A 551 -0.58 21.55 -16.30
CA ARG A 551 -0.61 22.91 -16.87
C ARG A 551 0.76 23.39 -17.34
N CYS A 552 1.85 22.77 -16.87
CA CYS A 552 3.19 23.08 -17.34
C CYS A 552 3.59 22.31 -18.62
N VAL A 553 2.70 21.52 -19.22
CA VAL A 553 2.96 20.77 -20.45
C VAL A 553 1.90 21.10 -21.51
N ASP A 554 2.32 21.27 -22.77
CA ASP A 554 1.40 21.47 -23.89
C ASP A 554 0.41 20.28 -23.98
N ALA A 555 -0.85 20.56 -24.37
CA ALA A 555 -1.89 19.53 -24.47
C ALA A 555 -1.48 18.33 -25.34
N LYS A 556 -0.71 18.57 -26.43
CA LYS A 556 -0.17 17.54 -27.33
C LYS A 556 0.86 16.60 -26.69
N ASP A 557 1.51 17.04 -25.61
CA ASP A 557 2.61 16.32 -24.95
C ASP A 557 2.21 15.74 -23.59
N LYS A 558 1.00 16.04 -23.12
CA LYS A 558 0.52 15.71 -21.77
C LYS A 558 0.60 14.22 -21.47
N SER A 559 0.03 13.37 -22.32
CA SER A 559 0.04 11.90 -22.12
C SER A 559 1.45 11.32 -22.17
N PHE A 560 2.30 11.85 -23.05
CA PHE A 560 3.70 11.45 -23.14
C PHE A 560 4.49 11.86 -21.88
N ALA A 561 4.32 13.08 -21.41
CA ALA A 561 4.97 13.61 -20.21
C ALA A 561 4.60 12.82 -18.96
N LEU A 562 3.32 12.45 -18.80
CA LEU A 562 2.87 11.61 -17.69
C LEU A 562 3.53 10.21 -17.70
N GLY A 563 3.69 9.60 -18.89
CA GLY A 563 4.41 8.33 -19.02
C GLY A 563 5.89 8.44 -18.64
N VAL A 564 6.55 9.54 -19.05
CA VAL A 564 7.94 9.84 -18.65
C VAL A 564 8.04 10.09 -17.14
N PHE A 565 7.11 10.83 -16.53
CA PHE A 565 7.12 11.08 -15.08
C PHE A 565 6.85 9.81 -14.29
N GLY A 566 5.92 8.97 -14.72
CA GLY A 566 5.69 7.66 -14.10
C GLY A 566 6.95 6.80 -14.13
N SER A 567 7.70 6.82 -15.24
CA SER A 567 8.98 6.11 -15.36
C SER A 567 10.07 6.68 -14.44
N ILE A 568 10.18 8.01 -14.34
CA ILE A 568 11.11 8.68 -13.41
C ILE A 568 10.76 8.33 -11.96
N LEU A 569 9.49 8.37 -11.58
CA LEU A 569 9.04 7.99 -10.24
C LEU A 569 9.33 6.52 -9.93
N ALA A 570 9.11 5.61 -10.89
CA ALA A 570 9.49 4.20 -10.71
C ALA A 570 10.99 4.05 -10.42
N MET A 571 11.84 4.69 -11.23
CA MET A 571 13.30 4.57 -11.11
C MET A 571 13.88 5.24 -9.86
N PHE A 572 13.41 6.43 -9.52
CA PHE A 572 14.06 7.31 -8.52
C PHE A 572 13.27 7.47 -7.21
N ALA A 573 11.99 7.11 -7.19
CA ALA A 573 11.20 7.11 -5.95
C ALA A 573 10.88 5.68 -5.50
N PHE A 574 10.16 4.90 -6.32
CA PHE A 574 9.60 3.60 -5.89
C PHE A 574 10.62 2.47 -5.73
N ILE A 575 11.70 2.45 -6.52
CA ILE A 575 12.80 1.50 -6.33
C ILE A 575 13.71 1.88 -5.15
N PRO A 576 14.11 3.15 -4.97
CA PRO A 576 15.06 3.48 -3.90
C PRO A 576 14.45 3.50 -2.49
N TYR A 577 13.17 3.89 -2.30
CA TYR A 577 12.64 4.04 -0.93
C TYR A 577 12.70 2.72 -0.11
N PRO A 578 12.32 1.52 -0.62
CA PRO A 578 12.41 0.30 0.18
C PRO A 578 13.85 -0.04 0.54
N LEU A 579 14.81 0.24 -0.37
CA LEU A 579 16.22 -0.02 -0.14
C LEU A 579 16.80 0.88 0.95
N ILE A 580 16.50 2.18 0.88
CA ILE A 580 16.99 3.18 1.84
C ILE A 580 16.42 2.87 3.22
N TYR A 581 15.09 2.76 3.34
CA TYR A 581 14.43 2.58 4.62
C TYR A 581 14.62 1.18 5.19
N GLY A 582 14.76 0.15 4.34
CA GLY A 582 15.09 -1.21 4.75
C GLY A 582 16.49 -1.30 5.35
N ALA A 583 17.50 -0.75 4.67
CA ALA A 583 18.88 -0.72 5.18
C ALA A 583 19.00 0.11 6.47
N LEU A 584 18.28 1.22 6.53
CA LEU A 584 18.22 2.07 7.71
C LEU A 584 17.58 1.36 8.90
N THR A 585 16.48 0.66 8.70
CA THR A 585 15.83 -0.14 9.75
C THR A 585 16.75 -1.26 10.22
N ASP A 586 17.40 -1.97 9.30
CA ASP A 586 18.36 -3.02 9.66
C ASP A 586 19.56 -2.47 10.47
N SER A 587 20.00 -1.23 10.20
CA SER A 587 21.11 -0.59 10.93
C SER A 587 20.78 -0.24 12.39
N THR A 588 19.51 -0.21 12.78
CA THR A 588 19.10 0.04 14.16
C THR A 588 18.89 -1.24 14.95
N CYS A 589 19.15 -2.41 14.36
CA CYS A 589 19.00 -3.68 15.04
C CYS A 589 20.00 -3.86 16.18
N LEU A 590 19.50 -4.14 17.39
CA LEU A 590 20.31 -4.44 18.57
C LEU A 590 20.54 -5.94 18.74
N VAL A 591 19.52 -6.76 18.45
CA VAL A 591 19.59 -8.23 18.59
C VAL A 591 19.04 -8.88 17.33
N TRP A 592 19.93 -9.52 16.58
CA TRP A 592 19.57 -10.35 15.43
C TRP A 592 19.12 -11.74 15.88
N GLU A 593 18.15 -12.30 15.16
CA GLU A 593 17.93 -13.74 15.18
C GLU A 593 19.16 -14.44 14.64
N GLU A 594 19.63 -15.45 15.37
CA GLU A 594 20.78 -16.24 14.99
C GLU A 594 20.44 -17.72 14.98
N SER A 595 20.53 -18.33 13.80
CA SER A 595 20.33 -19.76 13.62
C SER A 595 21.46 -20.32 12.77
N CYS A 596 22.27 -21.20 13.37
CA CYS A 596 23.42 -21.85 12.73
C CYS A 596 24.38 -20.87 12.03
N ASN A 597 24.88 -19.88 12.79
CA ASN A 597 25.79 -18.83 12.35
C ASN A 597 25.26 -17.97 11.19
N LYS A 598 23.96 -18.04 10.89
CA LYS A 598 23.28 -17.15 9.95
C LYS A 598 22.39 -16.20 10.73
N THR A 599 22.41 -14.93 10.34
CA THR A 599 21.56 -13.91 10.96
C THR A 599 20.32 -13.61 10.13
N GLY A 600 19.17 -13.71 10.80
CA GLY A 600 17.82 -13.66 10.24
C GLY A 600 17.13 -12.31 10.45
N ASN A 601 15.89 -12.33 10.95
CA ASN A 601 15.18 -11.09 11.28
C ASN A 601 15.81 -10.41 12.50
N CYS A 602 15.45 -9.15 12.73
CA CYS A 602 15.82 -8.49 13.98
C CYS A 602 14.74 -8.74 15.04
N TRP A 603 15.15 -9.10 16.25
CA TRP A 603 14.25 -9.25 17.40
C TRP A 603 13.99 -7.92 18.11
N LEU A 604 15.02 -7.10 18.24
CA LEU A 604 14.96 -5.86 19.00
C LEU A 604 15.70 -4.75 18.27
N TYR A 605 15.00 -3.64 18.03
CA TYR A 605 15.57 -2.43 17.45
C TYR A 605 15.88 -1.40 18.55
N ASP A 606 16.88 -0.56 18.32
CA ASP A 606 17.09 0.66 19.11
C ASP A 606 16.00 1.66 18.74
N SER A 607 14.99 1.77 19.61
CA SER A 607 13.80 2.60 19.37
C SER A 607 14.14 4.05 19.09
N ASP A 608 15.16 4.63 19.75
CA ASP A 608 15.54 6.03 19.52
C ASP A 608 16.20 6.19 18.16
N LYS A 609 17.20 5.35 17.83
CA LYS A 609 17.84 5.42 16.50
C LYS A 609 16.82 5.20 15.40
N PHE A 610 15.91 4.25 15.57
CA PHE A 610 14.86 3.99 14.59
C PHE A 610 13.94 5.21 14.42
N ARG A 611 13.52 5.83 15.52
CA ARG A 611 12.72 7.07 15.51
C ARG A 611 13.43 8.20 14.78
N TYR A 612 14.70 8.47 15.11
CA TYR A 612 15.49 9.52 14.46
C TYR A 612 15.73 9.25 12.98
N TYR A 613 16.08 8.02 12.62
CA TYR A 613 16.43 7.68 11.26
C TYR A 613 15.20 7.69 10.34
N LEU A 614 14.07 7.11 10.78
CA LEU A 614 12.84 7.07 9.99
C LEU A 614 12.31 8.47 9.69
N HIS A 615 12.16 9.31 10.73
CA HIS A 615 11.65 10.66 10.58
C HIS A 615 12.68 11.58 9.92
N GLY A 616 13.94 11.50 10.32
CA GLY A 616 15.03 12.32 9.80
C GLY A 616 15.29 12.12 8.31
N MET A 617 15.29 10.87 7.82
CA MET A 617 15.42 10.61 6.38
C MET A 617 14.22 11.11 5.58
N SER A 618 13.01 10.96 6.13
CA SER A 618 11.79 11.48 5.52
C SER A 618 11.85 13.01 5.40
N MET A 619 12.24 13.68 6.49
CA MET A 619 12.43 15.12 6.53
C MET A 619 13.49 15.59 5.54
N LEU A 620 14.62 14.90 5.45
CA LEU A 620 15.71 15.24 4.52
C LEU A 620 15.22 15.18 3.07
N LEU A 621 14.59 14.07 2.67
CA LEU A 621 14.10 13.89 1.30
C LEU A 621 13.00 14.91 0.96
N ILE A 622 12.03 15.11 1.85
CA ILE A 622 10.96 16.10 1.64
C ILE A 622 11.54 17.52 1.57
N SER A 623 12.51 17.87 2.41
CA SER A 623 13.16 19.20 2.39
C SER A 623 13.91 19.46 1.08
N ILE A 624 14.58 18.44 0.51
CA ILE A 624 15.17 18.55 -0.83
C ILE A 624 14.09 18.86 -1.85
N GLY A 625 12.93 18.18 -1.77
CA GLY A 625 11.78 18.49 -2.62
C GLY A 625 11.29 19.93 -2.48
N ILE A 626 11.14 20.42 -1.24
CA ILE A 626 10.72 21.80 -0.94
C ILE A 626 11.65 22.83 -1.60
N CYS A 627 12.97 22.58 -1.63
CA CYS A 627 13.92 23.47 -2.33
C CYS A 627 13.57 23.62 -3.82
N PHE A 628 13.17 22.53 -4.48
CA PHE A 628 12.72 22.58 -5.88
C PHE A 628 11.33 23.21 -6.03
N ASP A 629 10.42 23.01 -5.09
CA ASP A 629 9.12 23.71 -5.08
C ASP A 629 9.29 25.22 -4.91
N ILE A 630 10.28 25.68 -4.14
CA ILE A 630 10.63 27.10 -4.03
C ILE A 630 11.10 27.64 -5.39
N ILE A 631 11.89 26.87 -6.14
CA ILE A 631 12.28 27.25 -7.51
C ILE A 631 11.03 27.33 -8.41
N VAL A 632 10.11 26.36 -8.32
CA VAL A 632 8.84 26.38 -9.05
C VAL A 632 7.99 27.58 -8.65
N PHE A 633 7.96 27.97 -7.38
CA PHE A 633 7.29 29.17 -6.90
C PHE A 633 7.85 30.43 -7.57
N PHE A 634 9.18 30.59 -7.68
CA PHE A 634 9.76 31.74 -8.39
C PHE A 634 9.50 31.72 -9.91
N LEU A 635 9.37 30.52 -10.50
CA LEU A 635 9.04 30.36 -11.91
C LEU A 635 7.54 30.39 -12.21
N SER A 636 6.68 30.45 -11.18
CA SER A 636 5.23 30.26 -11.31
C SER A 636 4.53 31.35 -12.12
N ASP A 637 5.11 32.55 -12.22
CA ASP A 637 4.60 33.63 -13.07
C ASP A 637 4.59 33.25 -14.57
N ARG A 638 5.35 32.23 -14.99
CA ARG A 638 5.36 31.73 -16.37
C ARG A 638 4.18 30.81 -16.70
N LEU A 639 3.38 30.43 -15.70
CA LEU A 639 2.19 29.60 -15.89
C LEU A 639 1.00 30.50 -16.28
N THR A 640 0.89 30.83 -17.56
CA THR A 640 -0.25 31.56 -18.11
C THR A 640 -1.43 30.62 -18.40
N ASN A 641 -2.67 31.15 -18.44
CA ASN A 641 -3.89 30.37 -18.71
C ASN A 641 -4.08 29.14 -17.81
N PHE A 642 -3.72 29.27 -16.53
CA PHE A 642 -3.71 28.15 -15.58
C PHE A 642 -5.09 27.49 -15.38
N TYR A 643 -6.18 28.28 -15.50
CA TYR A 643 -7.56 27.78 -15.44
C TYR A 643 -8.29 27.78 -16.80
N GLY A 644 -7.68 28.27 -17.89
CA GLY A 644 -8.31 28.45 -19.21
C GLY A 644 -8.47 29.93 -19.61
N GLU A 645 -8.83 30.18 -20.88
CA GLU A 645 -8.78 31.50 -21.54
C GLU A 645 -9.90 32.50 -21.14
N ASP A 646 -10.89 32.12 -20.33
CA ASP A 646 -12.11 32.93 -20.12
C ASP A 646 -12.15 33.85 -18.89
N ASP A 647 -11.13 33.85 -18.02
CA ASP A 647 -11.26 34.38 -16.65
C ASP A 647 -10.41 35.62 -16.31
N GLU A 648 -9.54 36.12 -17.20
CA GLU A 648 -8.67 37.25 -16.86
C GLU A 648 -9.33 38.64 -16.94
N ASP A 649 -10.50 38.80 -17.59
CA ASP A 649 -11.11 40.13 -17.84
C ASP A 649 -12.54 40.36 -17.31
N LYS A 650 -13.13 39.48 -16.47
CA LYS A 650 -14.56 39.60 -16.09
C LYS A 650 -14.81 39.87 -14.58
N PRO A 651 -15.74 40.78 -14.22
CA PRO A 651 -16.02 41.21 -12.84
C PRO A 651 -16.59 40.08 -11.95
N THR A 652 -16.46 40.25 -10.63
CA THR A 652 -16.76 39.23 -9.60
C THR A 652 -18.23 38.78 -9.58
N GLU A 653 -19.18 39.65 -9.94
CA GLU A 653 -20.62 39.30 -10.00
C GLU A 653 -20.93 38.30 -11.13
N ASP A 654 -20.26 38.42 -12.28
CA ASP A 654 -20.40 37.49 -13.43
C ASP A 654 -19.82 36.09 -13.13
N ARG A 655 -18.95 35.96 -12.12
CA ARG A 655 -18.38 34.68 -11.70
C ARG A 655 -19.37 33.88 -10.83
N LEU A 656 -20.10 34.56 -9.94
CA LEU A 656 -21.11 33.92 -9.09
C LEU A 656 -22.31 33.44 -9.92
N ALA A 657 -22.75 34.25 -10.89
CA ALA A 657 -23.85 33.90 -11.80
C ALA A 657 -23.51 32.71 -12.72
N ARG A 658 -22.26 32.62 -13.20
CA ARG A 658 -21.79 31.44 -13.95
C ARG A 658 -21.71 30.19 -13.08
N TRP A 659 -21.24 30.31 -11.84
CA TRP A 659 -21.17 29.16 -10.93
C TRP A 659 -22.56 28.60 -10.59
N ILE A 660 -23.55 29.46 -10.34
CA ILE A 660 -24.95 29.05 -10.15
C ILE A 660 -25.44 28.29 -11.38
N LYS A 661 -25.10 28.77 -12.58
CA LYS A 661 -25.48 28.13 -13.84
C LYS A 661 -24.78 26.78 -14.07
N ASP A 662 -23.50 26.66 -13.71
CA ASP A 662 -22.73 25.42 -13.82
C ASP A 662 -23.21 24.36 -12.80
N GLU A 663 -23.60 24.77 -11.58
CA GLU A 663 -24.24 23.88 -10.59
C GLU A 663 -25.65 23.45 -11.03
N GLU A 664 -26.45 24.36 -11.60
CA GLU A 664 -27.75 24.01 -12.18
C GLU A 664 -27.59 23.01 -13.34
N GLU A 665 -26.56 23.14 -14.18
CA GLU A 665 -26.26 22.18 -15.25
C GLU A 665 -25.75 20.82 -14.71
N GLU A 666 -24.93 20.80 -13.65
CA GLU A 666 -24.50 19.57 -12.97
C GLU A 666 -25.70 18.84 -12.33
N ASP A 667 -26.63 19.54 -11.67
CA ASP A 667 -27.83 18.96 -11.05
C ASP A 667 -28.87 18.44 -12.07
N ILE A 668 -28.97 19.08 -13.24
CA ILE A 668 -29.78 18.60 -14.37
C ILE A 668 -29.22 17.28 -14.94
N ILE A 669 -27.89 17.08 -14.91
CA ILE A 669 -27.25 15.83 -15.34
C ILE A 669 -27.58 14.69 -14.38
N PHE A 670 -27.63 14.93 -13.06
CA PHE A 670 -27.96 13.89 -12.07
C PHE A 670 -29.45 13.51 -12.06
N THR A 671 -30.36 14.39 -12.48
CA THR A 671 -31.81 14.12 -12.48
C THR A 671 -32.36 13.53 -13.77
N LYS A 672 -31.72 13.71 -14.94
CA LYS A 672 -32.23 13.22 -16.25
C LYS A 672 -31.90 11.76 -16.61
N ILE A 673 -31.10 11.04 -15.81
CA ILE A 673 -30.58 9.70 -16.18
C ILE A 673 -31.62 8.56 -16.06
N SER A 674 -32.87 8.83 -15.66
CA SER A 674 -33.83 7.77 -15.30
C SER A 674 -34.79 7.25 -16.40
N LYS A 675 -34.87 7.79 -17.62
CA LYS A 675 -35.89 7.31 -18.58
C LYS A 675 -35.42 7.25 -20.03
N GLN A 676 -34.88 6.10 -20.44
CA GLN A 676 -35.03 5.55 -21.79
C GLN A 676 -34.43 4.14 -21.87
N ASP A 677 -35.28 3.12 -21.82
CA ASP A 677 -34.93 1.75 -22.21
C ASP A 677 -35.35 1.52 -23.67
N PRO A 678 -34.47 1.05 -24.57
CA PRO A 678 -34.90 0.46 -25.82
C PRO A 678 -34.60 -1.05 -25.90
N VAL A 679 -35.56 -1.76 -26.46
CA VAL A 679 -35.59 -3.21 -26.71
C VAL A 679 -34.52 -3.63 -27.73
N VAL A 680 -33.85 -4.76 -27.49
CA VAL A 680 -32.80 -5.32 -28.36
C VAL A 680 -33.32 -6.59 -29.05
N GLU A 681 -33.38 -6.61 -30.38
CA GLU A 681 -33.61 -7.81 -31.20
C GLU A 681 -32.36 -8.19 -32.02
N MET A 682 -32.10 -9.49 -32.16
CA MET A 682 -30.97 -10.06 -32.91
C MET A 682 -31.46 -10.91 -34.08
N ASN A 683 -30.81 -10.80 -35.23
CA ASN A 683 -31.00 -11.72 -36.36
C ASN A 683 -30.39 -13.11 -36.08
N PRO A 684 -30.96 -14.19 -36.63
CA PRO A 684 -30.38 -15.51 -36.59
C PRO A 684 -29.14 -15.56 -37.49
N VAL A 685 -28.03 -16.04 -36.95
CA VAL A 685 -26.80 -16.30 -37.71
C VAL A 685 -26.95 -17.67 -38.37
N LEU A 686 -26.88 -17.70 -39.70
CA LEU A 686 -26.69 -18.90 -40.52
C LEU A 686 -25.20 -19.25 -40.60
#